data_AF-A0A2G5E9F6-F1
#
_entry.id   AF-A0A2G5E9F6-F1
#
_cell.length_a   1.000
_cell.length_b   1.000
_cell.length_c   1.000
_cell.angle_alpha   90.00
_cell.angle_beta   90.00
_cell.angle_gamma   90.00
#
_symmetry.space_group_name_H-M   'P 1'
#
loop_
_entity.id
_entity.type
_entity.pdbx_description
1 polymer ?
#
loop_
_entity_poly.entity_id
_entity_poly.type
_entity_poly.pdbx_seq_one_letter_code
_entity_poly.pdbx_strand_id
1 'polypeptide(L)'
;MSIVCRQNKFPLHFKSSSSMKLQNLNFSKIPQSSSYASILQLIRKLKPLQQVHANIITSGCSSNIYLSNRLMNSYSSFGLLTEAEYVFDQIPCKNIVSWTILISGYVKNDLFNKGFELFCKMKRNGFVPNVVTIVSVLPAFAKLGLIQIGKCVHCYLIRDGVEVNIFVETALVDMYAKFGLLNIARKMFDKMPKKNIVSWNAIMSGYSSNGFGKEAIWIYKKMQRNGVRPDFITIMSLLAACSNVGRVQIGGVVHCCVVKSGLENDLLTKTALMETYVKWKCIEDAYRIFKDEIPVKDVVTWTLLLSGFSDVKHGNKAMKFLNEMIIQPDISLDHIALTAMCSSCSQSGALQQGKRVHAITIKTGFGGNTFVGSSLIDMYANCGSLESAKRVFDGMKGKDVVCWNAMISAYGMNGHGCDAVDLFSQMKGLDITPDESTLVCVLCACSHAGMVDQGSSLFNHMDEEWNIVPNLQHYACMVDLLGRVGRLDDANTLIRDMPLQPDAAVYGALLSACKIHRNIELGLAAAQKLLELDPDDAGFYVLLSNMYASAGNWNGVQMTRVSLRTKGLKKIPGYSSAEIDGEVHTFMAGNKDHIHYPHISKFLKSLITKIEAAGYEPDTACIYQDVPDDTKRDILLHHSEKLAIAFGLLMTKPGTTIRIMKNLRICNDCHTASKYISNAVGREIIIKDTNRFHHFKDGVCSCNDYW
;
A
#
# COMPACT_ATOMS: atom_id res chain seq x y z
N MET A 1 19.27 -59.10 14.36
CA MET A 1 20.52 -58.47 13.91
C MET A 1 20.23 -56.98 13.72
N SER A 2 20.14 -56.16 14.78
CA SER A 2 21.13 -55.79 15.80
C SER A 2 22.27 -54.93 15.23
N ILE A 3 22.31 -53.65 15.64
CA ILE A 3 23.42 -52.70 15.87
C ILE A 3 22.82 -51.28 15.68
N VAL A 4 22.19 -50.68 16.70
CA VAL A 4 22.77 -49.84 17.79
C VAL A 4 23.47 -48.58 17.26
N CYS A 5 22.75 -47.45 17.26
CA CYS A 5 23.31 -46.12 17.12
C CYS A 5 23.31 -45.43 18.50
N ARG A 6 24.50 -45.19 19.05
CA ARG A 6 24.74 -44.58 20.37
C ARG A 6 24.39 -43.10 20.34
N GLN A 7 23.34 -42.70 21.05
CA GLN A 7 23.18 -41.34 21.55
C GLN A 7 24.03 -41.17 22.82
N ASN A 8 25.12 -40.41 22.73
CA ASN A 8 25.81 -39.88 23.91
C ASN A 8 24.96 -38.75 24.51
N LYS A 9 24.02 -39.12 25.38
CA LYS A 9 23.48 -38.23 26.42
C LYS A 9 24.52 -38.17 27.54
N PHE A 10 25.15 -37.02 27.73
CA PHE A 10 25.79 -36.72 29.01
C PHE A 10 24.69 -36.39 30.02
N PRO A 11 24.58 -37.13 31.15
CA PRO A 11 23.67 -36.78 32.23
C PRO A 11 24.38 -35.80 33.17
N LEU A 12 24.04 -34.52 33.11
CA LEU A 12 24.28 -33.63 34.24
C LEU A 12 23.17 -33.88 35.27
N HIS A 13 23.40 -34.89 36.10
CA HIS A 13 22.76 -35.01 37.40
C HIS A 13 23.16 -33.81 38.27
N PHE A 14 22.40 -32.71 38.21
CA PHE A 14 22.23 -31.86 39.38
C PHE A 14 21.06 -32.41 40.18
N LYS A 15 21.40 -33.07 41.29
CA LYS A 15 20.45 -33.47 42.33
C LYS A 15 19.61 -32.26 42.72
N SER A 16 18.30 -32.39 42.55
CA SER A 16 17.29 -31.59 43.20
C SER A 16 17.36 -31.84 44.72
N SER A 17 18.17 -31.06 45.42
CA SER A 17 18.11 -30.98 46.88
C SER A 17 17.80 -29.55 47.31
N SER A 18 16.65 -29.40 47.97
CA SER A 18 16.05 -28.21 48.59
C SER A 18 15.39 -27.17 47.67
N SER A 19 14.13 -27.45 47.34
CA SER A 19 13.13 -26.42 47.04
C SER A 19 12.85 -25.60 48.29
N MET A 20 13.61 -24.52 48.49
CA MET A 20 13.22 -23.50 49.46
C MET A 20 11.99 -22.78 48.89
N LYS A 21 10.79 -23.08 49.43
CA LYS A 21 9.56 -22.36 49.10
C LYS A 21 9.80 -20.86 49.32
N LEU A 22 9.75 -20.08 48.23
CA LEU A 22 9.86 -18.60 48.20
C LEU A 22 8.81 -17.86 49.06
N GLN A 23 7.93 -18.56 49.77
CA GLN A 23 6.89 -17.99 50.64
C GLN A 23 7.34 -17.80 52.11
N ASN A 24 8.49 -18.33 52.53
CA ASN A 24 8.96 -18.22 53.94
C ASN A 24 10.41 -17.74 54.05
N LEU A 25 10.74 -16.56 53.49
CA LEU A 25 11.99 -15.87 53.85
C LEU A 25 11.75 -15.14 55.19
N ASN A 26 12.28 -15.71 56.27
CA ASN A 26 12.24 -15.10 57.60
C ASN A 26 13.31 -14.00 57.68
N PHE A 27 12.91 -12.73 57.50
CA PHE A 27 13.79 -11.56 57.41
C PHE A 27 14.30 -11.03 58.78
N SER A 28 14.21 -11.83 59.85
CA SER A 28 14.55 -11.42 61.22
C SER A 28 16.06 -11.41 61.57
N LYS A 29 16.94 -11.69 60.60
CA LYS A 29 18.40 -11.51 60.72
C LYS A 29 18.87 -10.56 59.64
N ILE A 30 19.55 -9.47 60.03
CA ILE A 30 20.09 -8.44 59.13
C ILE A 30 20.85 -9.11 57.97
N PRO A 31 20.31 -9.13 56.73
CA PRO A 31 20.99 -9.79 55.63
C PRO A 31 22.14 -8.92 55.15
N GLN A 32 23.33 -9.49 55.01
CA GLN A 32 24.45 -8.83 54.34
C GLN A 32 24.03 -8.40 52.92
N SER A 33 24.58 -7.29 52.42
CA SER A 33 24.30 -6.72 51.09
C SER A 33 24.43 -7.73 49.93
N SER A 34 25.26 -8.76 50.08
CA SER A 34 25.44 -9.87 49.13
C SER A 34 24.18 -10.75 48.97
N SER A 35 23.37 -10.89 50.01
CA SER A 35 22.13 -11.68 50.00
C SER A 35 21.06 -11.02 49.12
N TYR A 36 20.86 -9.71 49.26
CA TYR A 36 19.89 -8.95 48.46
C TYR A 36 20.23 -8.93 46.97
N ALA A 37 21.51 -8.81 46.62
CA ALA A 37 21.95 -8.83 45.23
C ALA A 37 21.60 -10.15 44.52
N SER A 38 21.77 -11.27 45.23
CA SER A 38 21.48 -12.62 44.72
C SER A 38 19.97 -12.82 44.54
N ILE A 39 19.18 -12.30 45.48
CA ILE A 39 17.71 -12.32 45.42
C ILE A 39 17.21 -11.49 44.22
N LEU A 40 17.71 -10.27 44.03
CA LEU A 40 17.30 -9.38 42.94
C LEU A 40 17.51 -10.00 41.54
N GLN A 41 18.53 -10.86 41.37
CA GLN A 41 18.80 -11.55 40.11
C GLN A 41 17.74 -12.62 39.75
N LEU A 42 17.11 -13.20 40.76
CA LEU A 42 16.13 -14.29 40.63
C LEU A 42 14.68 -13.79 40.50
N ILE A 43 14.43 -12.51 40.76
CA ILE A 43 13.08 -11.95 40.67
C ILE A 43 12.63 -11.86 39.21
N ARG A 44 11.41 -12.34 38.96
CA ARG A 44 10.72 -12.29 37.65
C ARG A 44 9.31 -11.71 37.75
N LYS A 45 8.89 -11.28 38.94
CA LYS A 45 7.55 -10.71 39.20
C LYS A 45 7.68 -9.38 39.94
N LEU A 46 6.74 -8.48 39.68
CA LEU A 46 6.75 -7.11 40.22
C LEU A 46 6.56 -7.05 41.74
N LYS A 47 5.59 -7.78 42.30
CA LYS A 47 5.32 -7.76 43.76
C LYS A 47 6.54 -8.14 44.60
N PRO A 48 7.25 -9.25 44.32
CA PRO A 48 8.50 -9.58 45.01
C PRO A 48 9.59 -8.51 44.87
N LEU A 49 9.69 -7.83 43.71
CA LEU A 49 10.65 -6.75 43.51
C LEU A 49 10.39 -5.58 44.47
N GLN A 50 9.14 -5.16 44.59
CA GLN A 50 8.72 -4.08 45.50
C GLN A 50 8.94 -4.45 46.97
N GLN A 51 8.66 -5.70 47.36
CA GLN A 51 8.94 -6.19 48.72
C GLN A 51 10.43 -6.17 49.05
N VAL A 52 11.28 -6.61 48.12
CA VAL A 52 12.74 -6.57 48.30
C VAL A 52 13.25 -5.14 48.35
N HIS A 53 12.72 -4.23 47.52
CA HIS A 53 13.06 -2.82 47.57
C HIS A 53 12.69 -2.19 48.91
N ALA A 54 11.47 -2.43 49.43
CA ALA A 54 11.05 -1.96 50.74
C ALA A 54 11.97 -2.48 51.86
N ASN A 55 12.33 -3.77 51.82
CA ASN A 55 13.24 -4.35 52.79
C ASN A 55 14.65 -3.74 52.75
N ILE A 56 15.18 -3.41 51.56
CA ILE A 56 16.46 -2.72 51.39
C ILE A 56 16.42 -1.32 52.04
N ILE A 57 15.29 -0.62 51.95
CA ILE A 57 15.09 0.67 52.60
C ILE A 57 15.05 0.50 54.13
N THR A 58 14.18 -0.39 54.64
CA THR A 58 14.01 -0.58 56.08
C THR A 58 15.24 -1.18 56.77
N SER A 59 16.08 -1.90 56.05
CA SER A 59 17.35 -2.45 56.56
C SER A 59 18.52 -1.46 56.51
N GLY A 60 18.28 -0.20 56.11
CA GLY A 60 19.32 0.83 56.02
C GLY A 60 20.35 0.59 54.90
N CYS A 61 20.05 -0.30 53.95
CA CYS A 61 20.95 -0.68 52.86
C CYS A 61 20.74 0.15 51.58
N SER A 62 19.86 1.16 51.61
CA SER A 62 19.50 2.01 50.46
C SER A 62 20.64 2.87 49.92
N SER A 63 21.66 3.15 50.73
CA SER A 63 22.86 3.89 50.31
C SER A 63 23.84 3.03 49.48
N ASN A 64 23.62 1.71 49.38
CA ASN A 64 24.49 0.82 48.63
C ASN A 64 24.25 0.95 47.12
N ILE A 65 25.18 1.62 46.44
CA ILE A 65 25.12 1.88 44.99
C ILE A 65 24.96 0.62 44.13
N TYR A 66 25.52 -0.52 44.55
CA TYR A 66 25.41 -1.77 43.80
C TYR A 66 23.98 -2.32 43.85
N LEU A 67 23.33 -2.26 45.01
CA LEU A 67 21.93 -2.65 45.16
C LEU A 67 21.00 -1.68 44.41
N SER A 68 21.24 -0.38 44.51
CA SER A 68 20.46 0.64 43.79
C SER A 68 20.56 0.47 42.27
N ASN A 69 21.77 0.23 41.75
CA ASN A 69 21.97 -0.07 40.32
C ASN A 69 21.21 -1.33 39.87
N ARG A 70 21.20 -2.39 40.69
CA ARG A 70 20.44 -3.61 40.39
C ARG A 70 18.93 -3.38 40.42
N LEU A 71 18.43 -2.63 41.41
CA LEU A 71 17.02 -2.25 41.50
C LEU A 71 16.57 -1.45 40.27
N MET A 72 17.34 -0.43 39.88
CA MET A 72 17.04 0.37 38.67
C MET A 72 16.95 -0.50 37.41
N ASN A 73 17.90 -1.43 37.22
CA ASN A 73 17.89 -2.32 36.07
C ASN A 73 16.66 -3.25 36.08
N SER A 74 16.28 -3.76 37.25
CA SER A 74 15.07 -4.56 37.41
C SER A 74 13.81 -3.76 37.10
N TYR A 75 13.64 -2.56 37.67
CA TYR A 75 12.50 -1.69 37.37
C TYR A 75 12.41 -1.32 35.88
N SER A 76 13.55 -0.98 35.26
CA SER A 76 13.63 -0.68 33.83
C SER A 76 13.20 -1.87 32.97
N SER A 77 13.53 -3.10 33.38
CA SER A 77 13.12 -4.32 32.66
C SER A 77 11.62 -4.62 32.77
N PHE A 78 10.92 -4.04 33.74
CA PHE A 78 9.46 -4.08 33.87
C PHE A 78 8.77 -2.85 33.23
N GLY A 79 9.52 -1.95 32.59
CA GLY A 79 8.99 -0.71 32.01
C GLY A 79 8.65 0.38 33.04
N LEU A 80 8.98 0.19 34.32
CA LEU A 80 8.69 1.12 35.41
C LEU A 80 9.81 2.15 35.56
N LEU A 81 9.94 3.04 34.58
CA LEU A 81 11.08 3.97 34.51
C LEU A 81 11.02 5.10 35.54
N THR A 82 9.83 5.49 35.99
CA THR A 82 9.66 6.48 37.06
C THR A 82 10.23 5.98 38.39
N GLU A 83 10.00 4.70 38.71
CA GLU A 83 10.57 4.05 39.90
C GLU A 83 12.09 3.90 39.77
N ALA A 84 12.58 3.60 38.57
CA ALA A 84 14.01 3.54 38.30
C ALA A 84 14.69 4.92 38.46
N GLU A 85 14.04 6.00 38.01
CA GLU A 85 14.48 7.38 38.23
C GLU A 85 14.48 7.77 39.70
N TYR A 86 13.41 7.41 40.43
CA TYR A 86 13.35 7.66 41.86
C TYR A 86 14.54 7.01 42.58
N VAL A 87 14.83 5.74 42.30
CA VAL A 87 16.01 5.06 42.86
C VAL A 87 17.31 5.74 42.42
N PHE A 88 17.40 6.19 41.16
CA PHE A 88 18.57 6.91 40.65
C PHE A 88 18.84 8.19 41.44
N ASP A 89 17.81 9.00 41.66
CA ASP A 89 17.93 10.30 42.33
C ASP A 89 18.39 10.15 43.78
N GLN A 90 17.94 9.09 44.47
CA GLN A 90 18.33 8.76 45.85
C GLN A 90 19.78 8.26 46.00
N ILE A 91 20.51 7.95 44.90
CA ILE A 91 21.92 7.55 44.99
C ILE A 91 22.79 8.77 45.35
N PRO A 92 23.49 8.77 46.51
CA PRO A 92 24.28 9.92 46.97
C PRO A 92 25.46 10.22 46.05
N CYS A 93 26.18 9.19 45.63
CA CYS A 93 27.34 9.31 44.74
C CYS A 93 27.13 8.47 43.48
N LYS A 94 26.54 9.06 42.43
CA LYS A 94 26.26 8.37 41.16
C LYS A 94 27.56 8.04 40.43
N ASN A 95 27.66 6.84 39.86
CA ASN A 95 28.79 6.44 39.02
C ASN A 95 28.35 6.19 37.56
N ILE A 96 29.31 5.92 36.67
CA ILE A 96 29.05 5.66 35.23
C ILE A 96 28.03 4.54 35.02
N VAL A 97 28.02 3.52 35.89
CA VAL A 97 27.08 2.39 35.80
C VAL A 97 25.66 2.85 36.09
N SER A 98 25.45 3.69 37.11
CA SER A 98 24.14 4.26 37.44
C SER A 98 23.53 5.01 36.25
N TRP A 99 24.32 5.89 35.62
CA TRP A 99 23.89 6.63 34.41
C TRP A 99 23.59 5.70 33.24
N THR A 100 24.47 4.72 32.99
CA THR A 100 24.34 3.80 31.85
C THR A 100 23.08 2.94 31.96
N ILE A 101 22.75 2.45 33.15
CA ILE A 101 21.53 1.64 33.39
C ILE A 101 20.29 2.46 33.07
N LEU A 102 20.21 3.70 33.54
CA LEU A 102 19.04 4.54 33.32
C LEU A 102 18.90 4.96 31.84
N ILE A 103 19.99 5.35 31.20
CA ILE A 103 20.02 5.65 29.75
C ILE A 103 19.57 4.41 28.95
N SER A 104 20.12 3.24 29.25
CA SER A 104 19.75 1.98 28.58
C SER A 104 18.27 1.62 28.82
N GLY A 105 17.77 1.83 30.05
CA GLY A 105 16.38 1.61 30.41
C GLY A 105 15.44 2.47 29.58
N TYR A 106 15.74 3.76 29.43
CA TYR A 106 14.97 4.67 28.60
C TYR A 106 14.97 4.29 27.12
N VAL A 107 16.14 4.02 26.55
CA VAL A 107 16.27 3.67 25.13
C VAL A 107 15.59 2.34 24.80
N LYS A 108 15.65 1.34 25.70
CA LYS A 108 15.00 0.03 25.49
C LYS A 108 13.48 0.06 25.58
N ASN A 109 12.90 1.11 26.15
CA ASN A 109 11.45 1.32 26.26
C ASN A 109 11.00 2.45 25.31
N ASP A 110 11.71 2.66 24.21
CA ASP A 110 11.38 3.61 23.12
C ASP A 110 11.28 5.10 23.50
N LEU A 111 11.80 5.48 24.67
CA LEU A 111 11.84 6.87 25.14
C LEU A 111 13.19 7.51 24.81
N PHE A 112 13.47 7.62 23.50
CA PHE A 112 14.77 8.04 22.96
C PHE A 112 15.19 9.45 23.39
N ASN A 113 14.24 10.41 23.45
CA ASN A 113 14.51 11.79 23.86
C ASN A 113 15.07 11.86 25.30
N LYS A 114 14.39 11.21 26.25
CA LYS A 114 14.84 11.16 27.65
C LYS A 114 16.19 10.45 27.81
N GLY A 115 16.39 9.34 27.08
CA GLY A 115 17.68 8.64 27.06
C GLY A 115 18.82 9.53 26.57
N PHE A 116 18.57 10.34 25.53
CA PHE A 116 19.53 11.32 25.03
C PHE A 116 19.80 12.47 26.00
N GLU A 117 18.75 13.04 26.60
CA GLU A 117 18.87 14.11 27.61
C GLU A 117 19.72 13.66 28.80
N LEU A 118 19.50 12.44 29.30
CA LEU A 118 20.31 11.86 30.37
C LEU A 118 21.77 11.65 29.96
N PHE A 119 22.04 11.27 28.71
CA PHE A 119 23.40 11.18 28.18
C PHE A 119 24.09 12.56 28.15
N CYS A 120 23.40 13.61 27.71
CA CYS A 120 23.90 14.98 27.79
C CYS A 120 24.13 15.42 29.24
N LYS A 121 23.21 15.09 30.15
CA LYS A 121 23.36 15.40 31.59
C LYS A 121 24.56 14.68 32.19
N MET A 122 24.78 13.41 31.87
CA MET A 122 25.96 12.64 32.29
C MET A 122 27.26 13.34 31.86
N LYS A 123 27.33 13.78 30.60
CA LYS A 123 28.48 14.52 30.07
C LYS A 123 28.69 15.88 30.75
N ARG A 124 27.63 16.65 30.98
CA ARG A 124 27.69 17.93 31.70
C ARG A 124 28.18 17.78 33.14
N ASN A 125 27.91 16.64 33.77
CA ASN A 125 28.43 16.29 35.10
C ASN A 125 29.86 15.71 35.07
N GLY A 126 30.58 15.82 33.95
CA GLY A 126 31.99 15.44 33.84
C GLY A 126 32.26 13.93 33.70
N PHE A 127 31.22 13.09 33.56
CA PHE A 127 31.43 11.65 33.39
C PHE A 127 31.84 11.31 31.95
N VAL A 128 32.87 10.47 31.81
CA VAL A 128 33.29 9.91 30.53
C VAL A 128 32.47 8.65 30.23
N PRO A 129 31.67 8.61 29.14
CA PRO A 129 30.91 7.43 28.74
C PRO A 129 31.86 6.30 28.38
N ASN A 130 31.55 5.11 28.87
CA ASN A 130 32.26 3.91 28.46
C ASN A 130 31.58 3.27 27.23
N VAL A 131 32.19 2.20 26.72
CA VAL A 131 31.68 1.42 25.58
C VAL A 131 30.19 1.03 25.75
N VAL A 132 29.79 0.60 26.96
CA VAL A 132 28.41 0.18 27.24
C VAL A 132 27.44 1.37 27.18
N THR A 133 27.85 2.54 27.69
CA THR A 133 27.07 3.77 27.56
C THR A 133 26.88 4.16 26.10
N ILE A 134 27.96 4.12 25.31
CA ILE A 134 27.91 4.49 23.88
C ILE A 134 26.97 3.55 23.12
N VAL A 135 27.14 2.23 23.24
CA VAL A 135 26.25 1.25 22.57
C VAL A 135 24.80 1.42 23.00
N SER A 136 24.53 1.79 24.25
CA SER A 136 23.17 1.99 24.75
C SER A 136 22.50 3.24 24.21
N VAL A 137 23.24 4.30 23.85
CA VAL A 137 22.68 5.58 23.39
C VAL A 137 22.62 5.71 21.86
N LEU A 138 23.47 4.99 21.12
CA LEU A 138 23.49 5.03 19.64
C LEU A 138 22.10 4.81 18.99
N PRO A 139 21.24 3.88 19.46
CA PRO A 139 19.89 3.73 18.91
C PRO A 139 19.02 4.99 19.03
N ALA A 140 19.21 5.78 20.09
CA ALA A 140 18.49 7.06 20.25
C ALA A 140 18.91 8.07 19.18
N PHE A 141 20.22 8.17 18.87
CA PHE A 141 20.68 9.06 17.80
C PHE A 141 20.10 8.65 16.46
N ALA A 142 20.11 7.34 16.16
CA ALA A 142 19.56 6.79 14.93
C ALA A 142 18.07 7.11 14.78
N LYS A 143 17.27 6.90 15.84
CA LYS A 143 15.82 7.12 15.80
C LYS A 143 15.44 8.60 15.77
N LEU A 144 16.23 9.46 16.41
CA LEU A 144 16.02 10.91 16.44
C LEU A 144 16.64 11.66 15.26
N GLY A 145 17.32 10.96 14.33
CA GLY A 145 17.97 11.60 13.18
C GLY A 145 19.15 12.51 13.55
N LEU A 146 19.81 12.28 14.68
CA LEU A 146 20.91 13.13 15.19
C LEU A 146 22.25 12.82 14.50
N ILE A 147 22.30 13.02 13.18
CA ILE A 147 23.41 12.60 12.32
C ILE A 147 24.76 13.17 12.77
N GLN A 148 24.81 14.47 13.08
CA GLN A 148 26.06 15.13 13.46
C GLN A 148 26.58 14.65 14.81
N ILE A 149 25.70 14.46 15.79
CA ILE A 149 26.07 13.94 17.11
C ILE A 149 26.58 12.51 16.97
N GLY A 150 25.92 11.67 16.17
CA GLY A 150 26.37 10.31 15.88
C GLY A 150 27.79 10.28 15.27
N LYS A 151 28.08 11.17 14.32
CA LYS A 151 29.44 11.34 13.75
C LYS A 151 30.45 11.79 14.80
N CYS A 152 30.12 12.77 15.63
CA CYS A 152 31.01 13.23 16.71
C CYS A 152 31.34 12.10 17.69
N VAL A 153 30.37 11.27 18.07
CA VAL A 153 30.59 10.10 18.94
C VAL A 153 31.46 9.05 18.27
N HIS A 154 31.29 8.81 16.97
CA HIS A 154 32.18 7.92 16.23
C HIS A 154 33.63 8.45 16.19
N CYS A 155 33.82 9.75 15.92
CA CYS A 155 35.15 10.39 15.96
C CYS A 155 35.76 10.31 17.37
N TYR A 156 34.96 10.47 18.42
CA TYR A 156 35.39 10.32 19.81
C TYR A 156 35.95 8.92 20.09
N LEU A 157 35.26 7.86 19.63
CA LEU A 157 35.72 6.48 19.79
C LEU A 157 37.08 6.24 19.10
N ILE A 158 37.28 6.83 17.92
CA ILE A 158 38.54 6.70 17.16
C ILE A 158 39.68 7.45 17.87
N ARG A 159 39.45 8.70 18.29
CA ARG A 159 40.49 9.57 18.86
C ARG A 159 40.98 9.09 20.22
N ASP A 160 40.06 8.67 21.10
CA ASP A 160 40.41 8.26 22.47
C ASP A 160 40.93 6.80 22.54
N GLY A 161 41.12 6.13 21.39
CA GLY A 161 41.69 4.78 21.33
C GLY A 161 40.86 3.72 22.05
N VAL A 162 39.54 3.95 22.19
CA VAL A 162 38.64 3.01 22.85
C VAL A 162 38.62 1.71 22.05
N GLU A 163 38.90 0.58 22.71
CA GLU A 163 38.90 -0.73 22.04
C GLU A 163 37.51 -1.01 21.44
N VAL A 164 37.41 -0.85 20.12
CA VAL A 164 36.17 -1.03 19.39
C VAL A 164 35.95 -2.53 19.24
N ASN A 165 35.07 -3.08 20.08
CA ASN A 165 34.65 -4.46 19.96
C ASN A 165 33.51 -4.62 18.94
N ILE A 166 33.20 -5.87 18.60
CA ILE A 166 32.15 -6.23 17.64
C ILE A 166 30.78 -5.59 17.93
N PHE A 167 30.47 -5.32 19.21
CA PHE A 167 29.20 -4.71 19.60
C PHE A 167 29.15 -3.22 19.23
N VAL A 168 30.24 -2.49 19.41
CA VAL A 168 30.35 -1.08 19.02
C VAL A 168 30.31 -0.94 17.50
N GLU A 169 31.09 -1.74 16.78
CA GLU A 169 31.10 -1.71 15.30
C GLU A 169 29.71 -2.00 14.74
N THR A 170 29.02 -3.02 15.28
CA THR A 170 27.66 -3.38 14.87
C THR A 170 26.65 -2.24 15.13
N ALA A 171 26.72 -1.61 16.31
CA ALA A 171 25.83 -0.50 16.65
C ALA A 171 26.07 0.75 15.78
N LEU A 172 27.33 1.01 15.41
CA LEU A 172 27.66 2.10 14.47
C LEU A 172 27.17 1.79 13.06
N VAL A 173 27.30 0.54 12.59
CA VAL A 173 26.74 0.10 11.29
C VAL A 173 25.23 0.32 11.26
N ASP A 174 24.49 -0.11 12.29
CA ASP A 174 23.04 0.10 12.39
C ASP A 174 22.67 1.59 12.41
N MET A 175 23.39 2.40 13.19
CA MET A 175 23.17 3.85 13.26
C MET A 175 23.35 4.51 11.88
N TYR A 176 24.47 4.27 11.20
CA TYR A 176 24.71 4.86 9.88
C TYR A 176 23.71 4.36 8.83
N ALA A 177 23.28 3.10 8.91
CA ALA A 177 22.27 2.56 8.03
C ALA A 177 20.91 3.25 8.23
N LYS A 178 20.50 3.50 9.48
CA LYS A 178 19.26 4.23 9.80
C LYS A 178 19.30 5.71 9.41
N PHE A 179 20.49 6.30 9.30
CA PHE A 179 20.66 7.64 8.70
C PHE A 179 20.61 7.65 7.17
N GLY A 180 20.44 6.49 6.51
CA GLY A 180 20.54 6.37 5.06
C GLY A 180 21.98 6.49 4.52
N LEU A 181 22.99 6.58 5.39
CA LEU A 181 24.40 6.70 5.01
C LEU A 181 25.02 5.30 4.75
N LEU A 182 24.39 4.55 3.86
CA LEU A 182 24.71 3.13 3.59
C LEU A 182 26.14 2.91 3.11
N ASN A 183 26.74 3.87 2.40
CA ASN A 183 28.14 3.79 1.98
C ASN A 183 29.10 3.73 3.16
N ILE A 184 28.83 4.49 4.23
CA ILE A 184 29.65 4.49 5.45
C ILE A 184 29.41 3.19 6.22
N ALA A 185 28.14 2.84 6.45
CA ALA A 185 27.75 1.61 7.13
C ALA A 185 28.40 0.39 6.46
N ARG A 186 28.40 0.35 5.13
CA ARG A 186 28.98 -0.76 4.36
C ARG A 186 30.50 -0.84 4.46
N LYS A 187 31.19 0.30 4.35
CA LYS A 187 32.65 0.35 4.53
C LYS A 187 33.07 -0.10 5.91
N MET A 188 32.34 0.31 6.95
CA MET A 188 32.58 -0.15 8.32
C MET A 188 32.36 -1.65 8.44
N PHE A 189 31.21 -2.14 7.98
CA PHE A 189 30.88 -3.55 8.00
C PHE A 189 31.97 -4.40 7.32
N ASP A 190 32.39 -4.05 6.11
CA ASP A 190 33.39 -4.83 5.38
C ASP A 190 34.75 -4.87 6.14
N LYS A 191 35.14 -3.79 6.81
CA LYS A 191 36.37 -3.69 7.62
C LYS A 191 36.34 -4.46 8.96
N MET A 192 35.17 -4.86 9.45
CA MET A 192 35.06 -5.60 10.73
C MET A 192 35.86 -6.91 10.67
N PRO A 193 36.81 -7.17 11.60
CA PRO A 193 37.66 -8.36 11.57
C PRO A 193 36.88 -9.64 11.89
N LYS A 194 35.86 -9.55 12.76
CA LYS A 194 34.90 -10.62 13.04
C LYS A 194 33.49 -10.08 12.86
N LYS A 195 32.65 -10.86 12.17
CA LYS A 195 31.23 -10.55 11.92
C LYS A 195 30.38 -11.61 12.58
N ASN A 196 29.37 -11.20 13.33
CA ASN A 196 28.37 -12.08 13.92
C ASN A 196 27.02 -11.87 13.22
N ILE A 197 26.03 -12.71 13.55
CA ILE A 197 24.69 -12.63 12.96
C ILE A 197 24.05 -11.23 13.11
N VAL A 198 24.28 -10.57 14.24
CA VAL A 198 23.75 -9.22 14.50
C VAL A 198 24.34 -8.19 13.53
N SER A 199 25.65 -8.24 13.26
CA SER A 199 26.30 -7.34 12.29
C SER A 199 25.80 -7.55 10.86
N TRP A 200 25.53 -8.80 10.46
CA TRP A 200 24.93 -9.12 9.16
C TRP A 200 23.49 -8.60 9.07
N ASN A 201 22.70 -8.80 10.13
CA ASN A 201 21.32 -8.35 10.20
C ASN A 201 21.23 -6.81 10.17
N ALA A 202 22.13 -6.10 10.84
CA ALA A 202 22.17 -4.63 10.85
C ALA A 202 22.37 -4.06 9.44
N ILE A 203 23.40 -4.52 8.71
CA ILE A 203 23.66 -4.00 7.36
C ILE A 203 22.55 -4.41 6.38
N MET A 204 21.98 -5.61 6.51
CA MET A 204 20.92 -6.09 5.65
C MET A 204 19.58 -5.36 5.89
N SER A 205 19.20 -5.15 7.15
CA SER A 205 18.03 -4.32 7.51
C SER A 205 18.22 -2.90 7.01
N GLY A 206 19.45 -2.37 7.09
CA GLY A 206 19.84 -1.09 6.54
C GLY A 206 19.52 -0.96 5.06
N TYR A 207 20.04 -1.86 4.23
CA TYR A 207 19.73 -1.85 2.80
C TYR A 207 18.23 -2.04 2.53
N SER A 208 17.58 -2.96 3.23
CA SER A 208 16.16 -3.28 3.06
C SER A 208 15.24 -2.08 3.34
N SER A 209 15.40 -1.44 4.50
CA SER A 209 14.61 -0.29 4.94
C SER A 209 14.83 0.98 4.11
N ASN A 210 15.96 1.08 3.41
CA ASN A 210 16.28 2.20 2.52
C ASN A 210 15.96 1.90 1.04
N GLY A 211 15.21 0.83 0.74
CA GLY A 211 14.77 0.49 -0.63
C GLY A 211 15.78 -0.27 -1.49
N PHE A 212 16.96 -0.58 -0.98
CA PHE A 212 18.03 -1.28 -1.70
C PHE A 212 17.91 -2.81 -1.53
N GLY A 213 16.79 -3.35 -1.99
CA GLY A 213 16.46 -4.77 -1.77
C GLY A 213 17.42 -5.75 -2.45
N LYS A 214 18.01 -5.40 -3.60
CA LYS A 214 18.97 -6.26 -4.33
C LYS A 214 20.28 -6.41 -3.54
N GLU A 215 20.74 -5.32 -2.94
CA GLU A 215 21.95 -5.25 -2.12
C GLU A 215 21.76 -6.03 -0.82
N ALA A 216 20.57 -5.96 -0.21
CA ALA A 216 20.22 -6.78 0.95
C ALA A 216 20.29 -8.29 0.63
N ILE A 217 19.74 -8.71 -0.52
CA ILE A 217 19.83 -10.10 -0.98
C ILE A 217 21.28 -10.51 -1.28
N TRP A 218 22.09 -9.60 -1.81
CA TRP A 218 23.51 -9.86 -2.05
C TRP A 218 24.28 -10.05 -0.73
N ILE A 219 24.01 -9.20 0.26
CA ILE A 219 24.56 -9.32 1.62
C ILE A 219 24.20 -10.68 2.22
N TYR A 220 22.95 -11.11 2.08
CA TYR A 220 22.51 -12.43 2.52
C TYR A 220 23.28 -13.57 1.86
N LYS A 221 23.43 -13.55 0.53
CA LYS A 221 24.23 -14.56 -0.17
C LYS A 221 25.68 -14.59 0.33
N LYS A 222 26.26 -13.41 0.65
CA LYS A 222 27.59 -13.31 1.26
C LYS A 222 27.61 -13.92 2.67
N MET A 223 26.60 -13.65 3.50
CA MET A 223 26.42 -14.24 4.84
C MET A 223 26.42 -15.77 4.78
N GLN A 224 25.64 -16.36 3.87
CA GLN A 224 25.58 -17.82 3.68
C GLN A 224 26.93 -18.41 3.23
N ARG A 225 27.63 -17.75 2.30
CA ARG A 225 28.97 -18.17 1.86
C ARG A 225 30.01 -18.13 3.00
N ASN A 226 29.79 -17.31 4.02
CA ASN A 226 30.61 -17.26 5.23
C ASN A 226 30.16 -18.29 6.30
N GLY A 227 29.23 -19.19 5.98
CA GLY A 227 28.75 -20.24 6.89
C GLY A 227 27.87 -19.76 8.03
N VAL A 228 27.39 -18.51 7.99
CA VAL A 228 26.53 -17.96 9.04
C VAL A 228 25.09 -18.39 8.78
N ARG A 229 24.47 -19.07 9.74
CA ARG A 229 23.07 -19.50 9.64
C ARG A 229 22.12 -18.30 9.79
N PRO A 230 21.13 -18.15 8.91
CA PRO A 230 20.08 -17.13 9.05
C PRO A 230 19.27 -17.31 10.33
N ASP A 231 18.86 -16.21 10.96
CA ASP A 231 17.86 -16.21 12.04
C ASP A 231 16.56 -15.53 11.59
N PHE A 232 15.60 -15.43 12.51
CA PHE A 232 14.31 -14.78 12.27
C PHE A 232 14.47 -13.34 11.75
N ILE A 233 15.40 -12.56 12.31
CA ILE A 233 15.66 -11.18 11.88
C ILE A 233 16.21 -11.16 10.45
N THR A 234 17.06 -12.14 10.10
CA THR A 234 17.57 -12.30 8.74
C THR A 234 16.41 -12.49 7.75
N ILE A 235 15.47 -13.39 8.07
CA ILE A 235 14.33 -13.69 7.20
C ILE A 235 13.41 -12.47 7.05
N MET A 236 13.10 -11.78 8.14
CA MET A 236 12.24 -10.59 8.06
C MET A 236 12.85 -9.48 7.19
N SER A 237 14.15 -9.26 7.33
CA SER A 237 14.89 -8.30 6.51
C SER A 237 14.86 -8.67 5.02
N LEU A 238 14.95 -9.97 4.72
CA LEU A 238 14.84 -10.51 3.36
C LEU A 238 13.44 -10.36 2.79
N LEU A 239 12.38 -10.70 3.54
CA LEU A 239 11.00 -10.55 3.08
C LEU A 239 10.69 -9.07 2.75
N ALA A 240 11.12 -8.14 3.61
CA ALA A 240 11.02 -6.70 3.35
C ALA A 240 11.83 -6.29 2.10
N ALA A 241 13.06 -6.78 1.95
CA ALA A 241 13.90 -6.48 0.80
C ALA A 241 13.31 -7.00 -0.51
N CYS A 242 12.68 -8.17 -0.48
CA CYS A 242 12.09 -8.80 -1.65
C CYS A 242 10.75 -8.15 -2.03
N SER A 243 9.99 -7.67 -1.04
CA SER A 243 8.81 -6.84 -1.26
C SER A 243 9.16 -5.60 -2.11
N ASN A 244 10.33 -4.98 -1.88
CA ASN A 244 10.79 -3.81 -2.62
C ASN A 244 11.27 -4.10 -4.06
N VAL A 245 11.57 -5.36 -4.40
CA VAL A 245 12.16 -5.73 -5.71
C VAL A 245 11.12 -6.27 -6.70
N GLY A 246 9.92 -6.65 -6.24
CA GLY A 246 8.77 -7.00 -7.09
C GLY A 246 8.95 -8.22 -8.00
N ARG A 247 9.98 -9.05 -7.80
CA ARG A 247 10.24 -10.24 -8.65
C ARG A 247 9.83 -11.55 -7.96
N VAL A 248 8.79 -12.20 -8.49
CA VAL A 248 8.25 -13.50 -8.04
C VAL A 248 9.33 -14.59 -7.87
N GLN A 249 10.34 -14.61 -8.74
CA GLN A 249 11.44 -15.59 -8.69
C GLN A 249 12.27 -15.52 -7.39
N ILE A 250 12.32 -14.35 -6.76
CA ILE A 250 13.04 -14.15 -5.49
C ILE A 250 12.20 -14.71 -4.33
N GLY A 251 10.87 -14.72 -4.46
CA GLY A 251 9.94 -15.27 -3.48
C GLY A 251 10.14 -16.75 -3.18
N GLY A 252 10.29 -17.56 -4.22
CA GLY A 252 10.61 -18.98 -4.05
C GLY A 252 11.93 -19.20 -3.31
N VAL A 253 12.92 -18.33 -3.50
CA VAL A 253 14.20 -18.40 -2.78
C VAL A 253 14.00 -18.08 -1.31
N VAL A 254 13.27 -17.02 -0.96
CA VAL A 254 13.02 -16.66 0.45
C VAL A 254 12.19 -17.73 1.15
N HIS A 255 11.13 -18.23 0.51
CA HIS A 255 10.33 -19.34 1.05
C HIS A 255 11.22 -20.57 1.29
N CYS A 256 12.07 -20.96 0.32
CA CYS A 256 13.04 -22.04 0.52
C CYS A 256 14.01 -21.77 1.69
N CYS A 257 14.39 -20.51 1.92
CA CYS A 257 15.23 -20.13 3.06
C CYS A 257 14.50 -20.23 4.40
N VAL A 258 13.21 -19.92 4.46
CA VAL A 258 12.36 -20.15 5.64
C VAL A 258 12.39 -21.63 6.04
N VAL A 259 12.11 -22.51 5.07
CA VAL A 259 12.10 -23.96 5.27
C VAL A 259 13.48 -24.49 5.67
N LYS A 260 14.55 -24.04 5.00
CA LYS A 260 15.92 -24.48 5.33
C LYS A 260 16.41 -23.99 6.69
N SER A 261 15.82 -22.93 7.22
CA SER A 261 16.21 -22.35 8.51
C SER A 261 15.41 -22.94 9.69
N GLY A 262 14.45 -23.83 9.43
CA GLY A 262 13.60 -24.41 10.48
C GLY A 262 12.54 -23.44 11.02
N LEU A 263 12.25 -22.36 10.27
CA LEU A 263 11.33 -21.30 10.67
C LEU A 263 9.95 -21.44 9.98
N GLU A 264 9.73 -22.53 9.26
CA GLU A 264 8.48 -22.84 8.55
C GLU A 264 7.28 -23.08 9.47
N ASN A 265 7.49 -23.24 10.78
CA ASN A 265 6.40 -23.39 11.75
C ASN A 265 6.11 -22.10 12.54
N ASP A 266 6.91 -21.05 12.35
CA ASP A 266 6.73 -19.77 13.04
C ASP A 266 5.58 -18.96 12.42
N LEU A 267 4.60 -18.58 13.24
CA LEU A 267 3.39 -17.91 12.79
C LEU A 267 3.67 -16.50 12.23
N LEU A 268 4.62 -15.76 12.83
CA LEU A 268 5.01 -14.44 12.36
C LEU A 268 5.65 -14.53 10.97
N THR A 269 6.51 -15.54 10.77
CA THR A 269 7.14 -15.83 9.48
C THR A 269 6.10 -16.19 8.41
N LYS A 270 5.10 -17.03 8.74
CA LYS A 270 4.00 -17.37 7.81
C LYS A 270 3.16 -16.16 7.42
N THR A 271 2.85 -15.30 8.39
CA THR A 271 2.06 -14.07 8.14
C THR A 271 2.82 -13.11 7.23
N ALA A 272 4.12 -12.90 7.50
CA ALA A 272 4.97 -12.06 6.66
C ALA A 272 5.17 -12.65 5.25
N LEU A 273 5.26 -13.97 5.13
CA LEU A 273 5.35 -14.66 3.84
C LEU A 273 4.04 -14.50 3.05
N MET A 274 2.89 -14.66 3.70
CA MET A 274 1.57 -14.42 3.11
C MET A 274 1.43 -12.97 2.60
N GLU A 275 1.80 -11.98 3.40
CA GLU A 275 1.81 -10.56 2.99
C GLU A 275 2.66 -10.34 1.74
N THR A 276 3.83 -10.98 1.69
CA THR A 276 4.75 -10.87 0.56
C THR A 276 4.15 -11.47 -0.72
N TYR A 277 3.49 -12.63 -0.63
CA TYR A 277 2.79 -13.24 -1.77
C TYR A 277 1.61 -12.39 -2.27
N VAL A 278 0.85 -11.77 -1.34
CA VAL A 278 -0.21 -10.81 -1.68
C VAL A 278 0.37 -9.63 -2.46
N LYS A 279 1.47 -9.02 -1.98
CA LYS A 279 2.16 -7.91 -2.67
C LYS A 279 2.66 -8.27 -4.07
N TRP A 280 3.07 -9.52 -4.30
CA TRP A 280 3.46 -10.00 -5.62
C TRP A 280 2.31 -10.44 -6.52
N LYS A 281 1.06 -10.24 -6.10
CA LYS A 281 -0.15 -10.68 -6.82
C LYS A 281 -0.22 -12.21 -7.04
N CYS A 282 0.50 -12.98 -6.22
CA CYS A 282 0.46 -14.45 -6.17
C CYS A 282 -0.59 -14.91 -5.16
N ILE A 283 -1.84 -14.49 -5.37
CA ILE A 283 -2.92 -14.57 -4.38
C ILE A 283 -3.25 -16.04 -4.02
N GLU A 284 -3.15 -16.95 -4.98
CA GLU A 284 -3.43 -18.38 -4.73
C GLU A 284 -2.36 -19.03 -3.83
N ASP A 285 -1.09 -18.61 -3.90
CA ASP A 285 -0.06 -19.10 -2.98
C ASP A 285 -0.25 -18.50 -1.58
N ALA A 286 -0.65 -17.23 -1.48
CA ALA A 286 -1.05 -16.63 -0.21
C ALA A 286 -2.25 -17.37 0.42
N TYR A 287 -3.24 -17.76 -0.39
CA TYR A 287 -4.39 -18.54 0.07
C TYR A 287 -4.00 -19.94 0.57
N ARG A 288 -3.04 -20.61 -0.09
CA ARG A 288 -2.52 -21.90 0.39
C ARG A 288 -1.88 -21.77 1.77
N ILE A 289 -1.05 -20.76 1.99
CA ILE A 289 -0.44 -20.49 3.30
C ILE A 289 -1.54 -20.25 4.35
N PHE A 290 -2.52 -19.40 4.03
CA PHE A 290 -3.64 -19.10 4.92
C PHE A 290 -4.44 -20.35 5.29
N LYS A 291 -4.77 -21.18 4.30
CA LYS A 291 -5.63 -22.35 4.48
C LYS A 291 -4.91 -23.49 5.18
N ASP A 292 -3.74 -23.87 4.65
CA ASP A 292 -3.07 -25.15 4.95
C ASP A 292 -1.96 -24.98 6.01
N GLU A 293 -1.31 -23.82 6.09
CA GLU A 293 -0.15 -23.62 6.96
C GLU A 293 -0.46 -22.84 8.25
N ILE A 294 -1.46 -21.95 8.24
CA ILE A 294 -1.84 -21.13 9.40
C ILE A 294 -3.00 -21.81 10.16
N PRO A 295 -2.74 -22.44 11.33
CA PRO A 295 -3.76 -23.21 12.04
C PRO A 295 -4.79 -22.32 12.73
N VAL A 296 -4.34 -21.21 13.32
CA VAL A 296 -5.18 -20.20 13.99
C VAL A 296 -5.05 -18.91 13.22
N LYS A 297 -6.16 -18.46 12.62
CA LYS A 297 -6.22 -17.26 11.79
C LYS A 297 -6.67 -16.09 12.65
N ASP A 298 -5.83 -15.08 12.75
CA ASP A 298 -6.11 -13.83 13.45
C ASP A 298 -6.65 -12.75 12.50
N VAL A 299 -6.96 -11.57 13.04
CA VAL A 299 -7.47 -10.43 12.26
C VAL A 299 -6.51 -10.03 11.12
N VAL A 300 -5.19 -10.10 11.36
CA VAL A 300 -4.16 -9.72 10.38
C VAL A 300 -4.17 -10.65 9.16
N THR A 301 -4.16 -11.96 9.39
CA THR A 301 -4.18 -12.96 8.31
C THR A 301 -5.47 -12.91 7.48
N TRP A 302 -6.63 -12.70 8.12
CA TRP A 302 -7.88 -12.47 7.41
C TRP A 302 -7.85 -11.17 6.58
N THR A 303 -7.33 -10.09 7.15
CA THR A 303 -7.24 -8.79 6.46
C THR A 303 -6.30 -8.84 5.25
N LEU A 304 -5.18 -9.56 5.37
CA LEU A 304 -4.27 -9.83 4.25
C LEU A 304 -4.96 -10.65 3.16
N LEU A 305 -5.79 -11.64 3.52
CA LEU A 305 -6.55 -12.43 2.56
C LEU A 305 -7.55 -11.56 1.80
N LEU A 306 -8.33 -10.74 2.50
CA LEU A 306 -9.31 -9.83 1.89
C LEU A 306 -8.63 -8.83 0.96
N SER A 307 -7.52 -8.24 1.40
CA SER A 307 -6.71 -7.32 0.60
C SER A 307 -6.10 -8.01 -0.63
N GLY A 308 -5.70 -9.27 -0.51
CA GLY A 308 -5.20 -10.04 -1.66
C GLY A 308 -6.27 -10.33 -2.70
N PHE A 309 -7.51 -10.55 -2.28
CA PHE A 309 -8.64 -10.83 -3.18
C PHE A 309 -9.45 -9.59 -3.58
N SER A 310 -9.06 -8.37 -3.17
CA SER A 310 -9.84 -7.15 -3.43
C SER A 310 -9.85 -6.71 -4.90
N ASP A 311 -8.92 -7.21 -5.74
CA ASP A 311 -8.88 -6.90 -7.16
C ASP A 311 -10.18 -7.28 -7.90
N VAL A 312 -10.51 -6.54 -8.98
CA VAL A 312 -11.73 -6.70 -9.81
C VAL A 312 -12.09 -8.16 -10.13
N LYS A 313 -11.09 -8.99 -10.44
CA LYS A 313 -11.30 -10.39 -10.85
C LYS A 313 -11.82 -11.29 -9.72
N HIS A 314 -11.65 -10.88 -8.47
CA HIS A 314 -11.90 -11.73 -7.31
C HIS A 314 -12.81 -11.10 -6.26
N GLY A 315 -13.48 -9.97 -6.55
CA GLY A 315 -14.38 -9.31 -5.60
C GLY A 315 -15.44 -10.24 -4.97
N ASN A 316 -16.02 -11.16 -5.76
CA ASN A 316 -16.95 -12.16 -5.23
C ASN A 316 -16.30 -13.11 -4.20
N LYS A 317 -15.05 -13.53 -4.44
CA LYS A 317 -14.28 -14.33 -3.47
C LYS A 317 -13.96 -13.52 -2.22
N ALA A 318 -13.59 -12.24 -2.36
CA ALA A 318 -13.35 -11.35 -1.23
C ALA A 318 -14.60 -11.19 -0.35
N MET A 319 -15.78 -10.99 -0.96
CA MET A 319 -17.05 -10.92 -0.23
C MET A 319 -17.39 -12.24 0.47
N LYS A 320 -17.09 -13.39 -0.15
CA LYS A 320 -17.25 -14.69 0.49
C LYS A 320 -16.36 -14.80 1.74
N PHE A 321 -15.08 -14.48 1.63
CA PHE A 321 -14.16 -14.50 2.77
C PHE A 321 -14.53 -13.50 3.86
N LEU A 322 -15.08 -12.33 3.48
CA LEU A 322 -15.60 -11.37 4.46
C LEU A 322 -16.74 -11.98 5.29
N ASN A 323 -17.69 -12.67 4.63
CA ASN A 323 -18.77 -13.35 5.34
C ASN A 323 -18.22 -14.49 6.23
N GLU A 324 -17.23 -15.24 5.78
CA GLU A 324 -16.57 -16.29 6.57
C GLU A 324 -15.86 -15.71 7.81
N MET A 325 -15.20 -14.56 7.67
CA MET A 325 -14.52 -13.85 8.76
C MET A 325 -15.53 -13.35 9.81
N ILE A 326 -16.64 -12.75 9.39
CA ILE A 326 -17.66 -12.16 10.29
C ILE A 326 -18.34 -13.22 11.16
N ILE A 327 -18.41 -14.47 10.70
CA ILE A 327 -19.03 -15.56 11.46
C ILE A 327 -18.10 -16.09 12.56
N GLN A 328 -16.80 -15.75 12.54
CA GLN A 328 -15.86 -16.22 13.57
C GLN A 328 -16.07 -15.47 14.89
N PRO A 329 -16.35 -16.16 16.01
CA PRO A 329 -16.78 -15.54 17.27
C PRO A 329 -15.72 -14.65 17.95
N ASP A 330 -14.43 -14.85 17.65
CA ASP A 330 -13.31 -14.13 18.28
C ASP A 330 -12.58 -13.17 17.32
N ILE A 331 -13.08 -13.00 16.09
CA ILE A 331 -12.43 -12.18 15.07
C ILE A 331 -13.28 -10.93 14.83
N SER A 332 -12.72 -9.77 15.17
CA SER A 332 -13.32 -8.48 14.85
C SER A 332 -12.73 -7.91 13.57
N LEU A 333 -13.57 -7.30 12.75
CA LEU A 333 -13.10 -6.53 11.59
C LEU A 333 -12.33 -5.30 12.07
N ASP A 334 -11.25 -5.00 11.37
CA ASP A 334 -10.56 -3.72 11.50
C ASP A 334 -10.92 -2.76 10.34
N HIS A 335 -10.45 -1.52 10.46
CA HIS A 335 -10.65 -0.51 9.43
C HIS A 335 -9.94 -0.82 8.10
N ILE A 336 -8.86 -1.63 8.14
CA ILE A 336 -8.07 -1.99 6.96
C ILE A 336 -8.87 -2.99 6.10
N ALA A 337 -9.47 -4.01 6.71
CA ALA A 337 -10.34 -4.96 6.06
C ALA A 337 -11.54 -4.26 5.40
N LEU A 338 -12.20 -3.35 6.12
CA LEU A 338 -13.33 -2.58 5.58
C LEU A 338 -12.92 -1.71 4.39
N THR A 339 -11.76 -1.06 4.47
CA THR A 339 -11.20 -0.24 3.38
C THR A 339 -10.87 -1.09 2.14
N ALA A 340 -10.26 -2.26 2.33
CA ALA A 340 -9.97 -3.21 1.24
C ALA A 340 -11.26 -3.68 0.54
N MET A 341 -12.32 -3.95 1.31
CA MET A 341 -13.62 -4.34 0.77
C MET A 341 -14.33 -3.19 0.05
N CYS A 342 -14.22 -1.95 0.55
CA CYS A 342 -14.71 -0.76 -0.15
C CYS A 342 -13.99 -0.57 -1.48
N SER A 343 -12.66 -0.69 -1.50
CA SER A 343 -11.86 -0.66 -2.73
C SER A 343 -12.28 -1.76 -3.71
N SER A 344 -12.55 -2.99 -3.23
CA SER A 344 -13.00 -4.07 -4.12
C SER A 344 -14.35 -3.75 -4.78
N CYS A 345 -15.29 -3.22 -4.00
CA CYS A 345 -16.59 -2.80 -4.53
C CYS A 345 -16.45 -1.62 -5.49
N SER A 346 -15.58 -0.65 -5.18
CA SER A 346 -15.25 0.52 -6.02
C SER A 346 -14.75 0.09 -7.41
N GLN A 347 -13.77 -0.83 -7.45
CA GLN A 347 -13.16 -1.28 -8.69
C GLN A 347 -14.10 -2.15 -9.54
N SER A 348 -14.96 -2.95 -8.91
CA SER A 348 -15.92 -3.83 -9.59
C SER A 348 -17.25 -3.15 -9.93
N GLY A 349 -17.51 -1.95 -9.39
CA GLY A 349 -18.79 -1.25 -9.48
C GLY A 349 -19.94 -1.97 -8.76
N ALA A 350 -19.62 -2.83 -7.78
CA ALA A 350 -20.60 -3.66 -7.06
C ALA A 350 -21.31 -2.85 -5.96
N LEU A 351 -22.29 -2.03 -6.36
CA LEU A 351 -23.03 -1.14 -5.47
C LEU A 351 -23.80 -1.89 -4.36
N GLN A 352 -24.41 -3.04 -4.64
CA GLN A 352 -25.17 -3.79 -3.64
C GLN A 352 -24.22 -4.40 -2.59
N GLN A 353 -23.11 -4.99 -3.04
CA GLN A 353 -22.04 -5.44 -2.15
C GLN A 353 -21.46 -4.27 -1.32
N GLY A 354 -21.19 -3.12 -1.95
CA GLY A 354 -20.73 -1.92 -1.27
C GLY A 354 -21.68 -1.41 -0.19
N LYS A 355 -22.99 -1.42 -0.44
CA LYS A 355 -24.02 -1.10 0.58
C LYS A 355 -23.99 -2.08 1.75
N ARG A 356 -23.71 -3.37 1.52
CA ARG A 356 -23.52 -4.35 2.60
C ARG A 356 -22.28 -4.04 3.43
N VAL A 357 -21.16 -3.71 2.78
CA VAL A 357 -19.91 -3.31 3.46
C VAL A 357 -20.13 -2.04 4.30
N HIS A 358 -20.86 -1.05 3.78
CA HIS A 358 -21.23 0.15 4.53
C HIS A 358 -22.10 -0.17 5.75
N ALA A 359 -23.11 -1.03 5.60
CA ALA A 359 -23.92 -1.47 6.74
C ALA A 359 -23.09 -2.21 7.81
N ILE A 360 -22.13 -3.04 7.40
CA ILE A 360 -21.19 -3.71 8.30
C ILE A 360 -20.33 -2.66 9.03
N THR A 361 -19.80 -1.67 8.32
CA THR A 361 -18.99 -0.57 8.88
C THR A 361 -19.72 0.15 10.02
N ILE A 362 -21.01 0.43 9.84
CA ILE A 362 -21.82 1.06 10.89
C ILE A 362 -21.99 0.10 12.08
N LYS A 363 -22.32 -1.17 11.82
CA LYS A 363 -22.53 -2.19 12.87
C LYS A 363 -21.28 -2.49 13.69
N THR A 364 -20.09 -2.40 13.09
CA THR A 364 -18.81 -2.64 13.76
C THR A 364 -18.24 -1.39 14.44
N GLY A 365 -18.96 -0.25 14.40
CA GLY A 365 -18.57 0.98 15.10
C GLY A 365 -17.58 1.86 14.33
N PHE A 366 -17.26 1.54 13.07
CA PHE A 366 -16.34 2.33 12.24
C PHE A 366 -17.03 3.45 11.45
N GLY A 367 -18.33 3.70 11.66
CA GLY A 367 -19.08 4.75 10.94
C GLY A 367 -18.55 6.18 11.14
N GLY A 368 -17.78 6.43 12.21
CA GLY A 368 -17.11 7.72 12.44
C GLY A 368 -15.64 7.77 12.03
N ASN A 369 -15.08 6.69 11.47
CA ASN A 369 -13.67 6.62 11.10
C ASN A 369 -13.42 7.33 9.76
N THR A 370 -12.57 8.35 9.75
CA THR A 370 -12.28 9.17 8.56
C THR A 370 -11.71 8.37 7.39
N PHE A 371 -10.82 7.40 7.64
CA PHE A 371 -10.22 6.55 6.60
C PHE A 371 -11.24 5.64 5.93
N VAL A 372 -12.16 5.06 6.71
CA VAL A 372 -13.25 4.25 6.16
C VAL A 372 -14.28 5.16 5.45
N GLY A 373 -14.53 6.36 5.99
CA GLY A 373 -15.41 7.36 5.39
C GLY A 373 -14.97 7.78 3.99
N SER A 374 -13.69 8.12 3.81
CA SER A 374 -13.14 8.44 2.48
C SER A 374 -13.24 7.27 1.51
N SER A 375 -12.97 6.05 1.99
CA SER A 375 -13.10 4.81 1.20
C SER A 375 -14.55 4.52 0.79
N LEU A 376 -15.52 4.86 1.63
CA LEU A 376 -16.96 4.75 1.32
C LEU A 376 -17.41 5.78 0.29
N ILE A 377 -16.92 7.02 0.37
CA ILE A 377 -17.16 8.06 -0.64
C ILE A 377 -16.66 7.57 -1.99
N ASP A 378 -15.40 7.13 -2.06
CA ASP A 378 -14.80 6.58 -3.28
C ASP A 378 -15.60 5.39 -3.82
N MET A 379 -15.98 4.44 -2.95
CA MET A 379 -16.78 3.28 -3.35
C MET A 379 -18.12 3.67 -3.97
N TYR A 380 -18.89 4.58 -3.34
CA TYR A 380 -20.17 5.00 -3.89
C TYR A 380 -20.02 5.80 -5.19
N ALA A 381 -19.01 6.68 -5.25
CA ALA A 381 -18.70 7.46 -6.45
C ALA A 381 -18.38 6.53 -7.63
N ASN A 382 -17.49 5.56 -7.44
CA ASN A 382 -17.06 4.60 -8.45
C ASN A 382 -18.09 3.51 -8.76
N CYS A 383 -19.16 3.40 -7.99
CA CYS A 383 -20.35 2.59 -8.29
C CYS A 383 -21.48 3.40 -8.97
N GLY A 384 -21.24 4.67 -9.33
CA GLY A 384 -22.22 5.54 -10.01
C GLY A 384 -23.37 5.98 -9.10
N SER A 385 -23.12 6.11 -7.79
CA SER A 385 -24.09 6.64 -6.81
C SER A 385 -23.53 7.89 -6.12
N LEU A 386 -23.42 8.98 -6.88
CA LEU A 386 -22.93 10.27 -6.39
C LEU A 386 -23.73 10.79 -5.19
N GLU A 387 -25.05 10.59 -5.18
CA GLU A 387 -25.91 10.96 -4.05
C GLU A 387 -25.53 10.23 -2.75
N SER A 388 -25.26 8.92 -2.83
CA SER A 388 -24.84 8.14 -1.64
C SER A 388 -23.45 8.58 -1.16
N ALA A 389 -22.54 8.88 -2.08
CA ALA A 389 -21.22 9.42 -1.76
C ALA A 389 -21.35 10.76 -1.01
N LYS A 390 -22.19 11.67 -1.53
CA LYS A 390 -22.50 12.96 -0.89
C LYS A 390 -23.10 12.77 0.51
N ARG A 391 -24.04 11.85 0.68
CA ARG A 391 -24.64 11.56 1.99
C ARG A 391 -23.63 11.07 3.02
N VAL A 392 -22.67 10.23 2.60
CA VAL A 392 -21.56 9.81 3.48
C VAL A 392 -20.72 11.03 3.83
N PHE A 393 -20.28 11.81 2.84
CA PHE A 393 -19.48 13.01 3.03
C PHE A 393 -20.17 13.99 4.01
N ASP A 394 -21.40 14.40 3.74
CA ASP A 394 -22.15 15.34 4.58
C ASP A 394 -22.33 14.82 6.01
N GLY A 395 -22.53 13.51 6.20
CA GLY A 395 -22.67 12.86 7.51
C GLY A 395 -21.40 12.74 8.34
N MET A 396 -20.21 12.96 7.75
CA MET A 396 -18.94 12.87 8.47
C MET A 396 -18.71 14.08 9.38
N LYS A 397 -18.47 13.83 10.67
CA LYS A 397 -18.20 14.87 11.69
C LYS A 397 -16.83 15.54 11.53
N GLY A 398 -15.85 14.82 11.01
CA GLY A 398 -14.52 15.34 10.68
C GLY A 398 -14.13 14.87 9.28
N LYS A 399 -13.62 15.80 8.47
CA LYS A 399 -13.21 15.57 7.07
C LYS A 399 -11.78 16.03 6.93
N ASP A 400 -10.89 15.11 6.56
CA ASP A 400 -9.54 15.47 6.16
C ASP A 400 -9.49 15.77 4.66
N VAL A 401 -8.33 16.22 4.17
CA VAL A 401 -8.07 16.53 2.75
C VAL A 401 -8.46 15.35 1.84
N VAL A 402 -8.25 14.10 2.28
CA VAL A 402 -8.58 12.89 1.51
C VAL A 402 -10.09 12.77 1.27
N CYS A 403 -10.92 13.10 2.27
CA CYS A 403 -12.38 13.10 2.12
C CYS A 403 -12.85 14.13 1.08
N TRP A 404 -12.26 15.32 1.10
CA TRP A 404 -12.55 16.38 0.13
C TRP A 404 -12.13 15.97 -1.28
N ASN A 405 -10.91 15.45 -1.43
CA ASN A 405 -10.39 14.96 -2.71
C ASN A 405 -11.26 13.86 -3.31
N ALA A 406 -11.70 12.90 -2.48
CA ALA A 406 -12.60 11.83 -2.92
C ALA A 406 -13.93 12.39 -3.47
N MET A 407 -14.51 13.40 -2.82
CA MET A 407 -15.77 14.01 -3.25
C MET A 407 -15.61 14.93 -4.47
N ILE A 408 -14.54 15.73 -4.55
CA ILE A 408 -14.20 16.56 -5.71
C ILE A 408 -14.01 15.67 -6.95
N SER A 409 -13.22 14.60 -6.80
CA SER A 409 -13.02 13.61 -7.86
C SER A 409 -14.34 12.93 -8.26
N ALA A 410 -15.20 12.60 -7.28
CA ALA A 410 -16.51 12.02 -7.54
C ALA A 410 -17.40 12.91 -8.42
N TYR A 411 -17.43 14.22 -8.16
CA TYR A 411 -18.13 15.19 -9.01
C TYR A 411 -17.50 15.25 -10.41
N GLY A 412 -16.18 15.36 -10.51
CA GLY A 412 -15.46 15.40 -11.78
C GLY A 412 -15.69 14.18 -12.68
N MET A 413 -15.59 12.96 -12.13
CA MET A 413 -15.81 11.72 -12.90
C MET A 413 -17.27 11.51 -13.32
N ASN A 414 -18.23 12.16 -12.64
CA ASN A 414 -19.65 12.10 -13.00
C ASN A 414 -20.09 13.24 -13.93
N GLY A 415 -19.17 14.10 -14.39
CA GLY A 415 -19.47 15.20 -15.32
C GLY A 415 -19.96 16.49 -14.66
N HIS A 416 -19.82 16.61 -13.34
CA HIS A 416 -20.25 17.74 -12.54
C HIS A 416 -19.07 18.66 -12.20
N GLY A 417 -18.39 19.19 -13.22
CA GLY A 417 -17.16 19.98 -13.04
C GLY A 417 -17.34 21.25 -12.22
N CYS A 418 -18.43 21.99 -12.44
CA CYS A 418 -18.74 23.20 -11.66
C CYS A 418 -18.91 22.88 -10.17
N ASP A 419 -19.68 21.84 -9.85
CA ASP A 419 -19.88 21.39 -8.46
C ASP A 419 -18.55 20.99 -7.79
N ALA A 420 -17.62 20.41 -8.56
CA ALA A 420 -16.28 20.07 -8.06
C ALA A 420 -15.45 21.31 -7.71
N VAL A 421 -15.50 22.36 -8.54
CA VAL A 421 -14.83 23.65 -8.29
C VAL A 421 -15.46 24.41 -7.13
N ASP A 422 -16.79 24.35 -7.00
CA ASP A 422 -17.51 24.93 -5.87
C ASP A 422 -17.14 24.22 -4.56
N LEU A 423 -17.03 22.89 -4.58
CA LEU A 423 -16.62 22.12 -3.42
C LEU A 423 -15.15 22.41 -3.02
N PHE A 424 -14.26 22.59 -4.00
CA PHE A 424 -12.90 23.07 -3.74
C PHE A 424 -12.89 24.47 -3.10
N SER A 425 -13.74 25.37 -3.58
CA SER A 425 -13.87 26.71 -3.01
C SER A 425 -14.38 26.68 -1.56
N GLN A 426 -15.32 25.77 -1.25
CA GLN A 426 -15.78 25.52 0.12
C GLN A 426 -14.68 24.96 1.02
N MET A 427 -13.87 24.02 0.52
CA MET A 427 -12.70 23.49 1.25
C MET A 427 -11.74 24.62 1.66
N LYS A 428 -11.44 25.53 0.72
CA LYS A 428 -10.62 26.73 1.00
C LYS A 428 -11.27 27.65 2.03
N GLY A 429 -12.58 27.88 1.94
CA GLY A 429 -13.32 28.72 2.88
C GLY A 429 -13.38 28.17 4.31
N LEU A 430 -13.00 26.91 4.52
CA LEU A 430 -12.87 26.25 5.83
C LEU A 430 -11.41 26.18 6.32
N ASP A 431 -10.50 26.90 5.68
CA ASP A 431 -9.05 26.93 5.99
C ASP A 431 -8.38 25.54 5.91
N ILE A 432 -8.93 24.63 5.10
CA ILE A 432 -8.30 23.33 4.83
C ILE A 432 -7.33 23.51 3.66
N THR A 433 -6.03 23.38 3.93
CA THR A 433 -4.99 23.56 2.93
C THR A 433 -5.05 22.45 1.86
N PRO A 434 -5.21 22.82 0.58
CA PRO A 434 -5.10 21.87 -0.54
C PRO A 434 -3.72 21.19 -0.58
N ASP A 435 -3.70 19.94 -1.03
CA ASP A 435 -2.48 19.21 -1.37
C ASP A 435 -2.33 18.99 -2.88
N GLU A 436 -1.22 18.40 -3.31
CA GLU A 436 -0.98 18.02 -4.72
C GLU A 436 -2.16 17.23 -5.31
N SER A 437 -2.72 16.27 -4.55
CA SER A 437 -3.81 15.43 -5.02
C SER A 437 -5.12 16.22 -5.21
N THR A 438 -5.34 17.25 -4.37
CA THR A 438 -6.50 18.14 -4.45
C THR A 438 -6.55 18.83 -5.80
N LEU A 439 -5.41 19.40 -6.23
CA LEU A 439 -5.32 20.15 -7.47
C LEU A 439 -5.43 19.23 -8.69
N VAL A 440 -4.87 18.02 -8.64
CA VAL A 440 -5.14 16.98 -9.67
C VAL A 440 -6.65 16.71 -9.79
N CYS A 441 -7.37 16.51 -8.67
CA CYS A 441 -8.80 16.23 -8.70
C CYS A 441 -9.61 17.37 -9.36
N VAL A 442 -9.31 18.63 -9.02
CA VAL A 442 -10.02 19.79 -9.58
C VAL A 442 -9.65 20.03 -11.05
N LEU A 443 -8.37 19.91 -11.42
CA LEU A 443 -7.93 20.06 -12.82
C LEU A 443 -8.54 18.99 -13.72
N CYS A 444 -8.59 17.74 -13.26
CA CYS A 444 -9.20 16.68 -14.03
C CYS A 444 -10.74 16.83 -14.09
N ALA A 445 -11.40 17.40 -13.07
CA ALA A 445 -12.80 17.83 -13.16
C ALA A 445 -13.00 18.95 -14.21
N CYS A 446 -12.10 19.93 -14.24
CA CYS A 446 -12.10 20.99 -15.26
C CYS A 446 -11.91 20.41 -16.67
N SER A 447 -11.00 19.45 -16.84
CA SER A 447 -10.77 18.73 -18.11
C SER A 447 -12.06 18.09 -18.64
N HIS A 448 -12.74 17.31 -17.79
CA HIS A 448 -13.98 16.61 -18.15
C HIS A 448 -15.17 17.55 -18.41
N ALA A 449 -15.13 18.77 -17.88
CA ALA A 449 -16.16 19.79 -18.09
C ALA A 449 -15.79 20.86 -19.13
N GLY A 450 -14.55 20.83 -19.66
CA GLY A 450 -14.09 21.83 -20.63
C GLY A 450 -13.85 23.22 -20.04
N MET A 451 -13.60 23.32 -18.74
CA MET A 451 -13.41 24.57 -18.01
C MET A 451 -11.97 25.08 -18.15
N VAL A 452 -11.61 25.55 -19.34
CA VAL A 452 -10.23 25.95 -19.69
C VAL A 452 -9.74 27.10 -18.80
N ASP A 453 -10.54 28.15 -18.66
CA ASP A 453 -10.13 29.35 -17.93
C ASP A 453 -9.89 29.05 -16.45
N GLN A 454 -10.80 28.30 -15.81
CA GLN A 454 -10.64 27.88 -14.41
C GLN A 454 -9.45 26.94 -14.24
N GLY A 455 -9.29 25.94 -15.13
CA GLY A 455 -8.18 24.99 -15.07
C GLY A 455 -6.81 25.68 -15.24
N SER A 456 -6.69 26.57 -16.23
CA SER A 456 -5.47 27.37 -16.44
C SER A 456 -5.19 28.30 -15.28
N SER A 457 -6.20 28.96 -14.72
CA SER A 457 -6.03 29.81 -13.54
C SER A 457 -5.50 29.02 -12.35
N LEU A 458 -6.11 27.87 -12.04
CA LEU A 458 -5.67 27.02 -10.93
C LEU A 458 -4.23 26.53 -11.12
N PHE A 459 -3.88 26.10 -12.32
CA PHE A 459 -2.56 25.59 -12.64
C PHE A 459 -1.45 26.65 -12.51
N ASN A 460 -1.71 27.88 -12.95
CA ASN A 460 -0.72 28.95 -12.92
C ASN A 460 -0.46 29.48 -11.50
N HIS A 461 -1.43 29.37 -10.59
CA HIS A 461 -1.32 29.89 -9.21
C HIS A 461 -0.90 28.80 -8.21
N MET A 462 -0.57 27.57 -8.64
CA MET A 462 -0.29 26.47 -7.72
C MET A 462 0.89 26.73 -6.77
N ASP A 463 1.98 27.26 -7.32
CA ASP A 463 3.20 27.53 -6.57
C ASP A 463 3.04 28.78 -5.69
N GLU A 464 2.42 29.83 -6.24
CA GLU A 464 2.25 31.11 -5.55
C GLU A 464 1.23 31.06 -4.40
N GLU A 465 0.09 30.37 -4.57
CA GLU A 465 -0.97 30.32 -3.56
C GLU A 465 -0.78 29.19 -2.54
N TRP A 466 -0.24 28.03 -2.96
CA TRP A 466 -0.17 26.84 -2.10
C TRP A 466 1.23 26.27 -1.94
N ASN A 467 2.26 26.86 -2.56
CA ASN A 467 3.63 26.33 -2.55
C ASN A 467 3.66 24.88 -3.07
N ILE A 468 2.84 24.59 -4.08
CA ILE A 468 2.74 23.30 -4.76
C ILE A 468 3.34 23.43 -6.15
N VAL A 469 4.51 22.81 -6.35
CA VAL A 469 5.16 22.75 -7.66
C VAL A 469 4.42 21.75 -8.54
N PRO A 470 4.00 22.12 -9.77
CA PRO A 470 3.32 21.22 -10.69
C PRO A 470 4.12 19.95 -11.00
N ASN A 471 3.55 18.80 -10.67
CA ASN A 471 4.09 17.48 -11.01
C ASN A 471 3.49 16.92 -12.33
N LEU A 472 3.94 15.74 -12.77
CA LEU A 472 3.51 15.11 -14.03
C LEU A 472 1.99 14.92 -14.16
N GLN A 473 1.28 14.66 -13.06
CA GLN A 473 -0.18 14.48 -13.08
C GLN A 473 -0.91 15.78 -13.39
N HIS A 474 -0.43 16.91 -12.85
CA HIS A 474 -1.00 18.23 -13.15
C HIS A 474 -0.83 18.58 -14.63
N TYR A 475 0.37 18.35 -15.18
CA TYR A 475 0.61 18.52 -16.61
C TYR A 475 -0.29 17.61 -17.45
N ALA A 476 -0.47 16.35 -17.05
CA ALA A 476 -1.36 15.42 -17.76
C ALA A 476 -2.83 15.91 -17.76
N CYS A 477 -3.38 16.39 -16.63
CA CYS A 477 -4.74 16.96 -16.61
C CYS A 477 -4.84 18.22 -17.51
N MET A 478 -3.79 19.07 -17.56
CA MET A 478 -3.79 20.27 -18.42
C MET A 478 -3.70 19.94 -19.91
N VAL A 479 -2.86 18.97 -20.29
CA VAL A 479 -2.78 18.46 -21.67
C VAL A 479 -4.10 17.83 -22.08
N ASP A 480 -4.75 17.06 -21.20
CA ASP A 480 -6.07 16.49 -21.44
C ASP A 480 -7.13 17.59 -21.62
N LEU A 481 -7.13 18.63 -20.77
CA LEU A 481 -8.05 19.76 -20.86
C LEU A 481 -7.91 20.53 -22.19
N LEU A 482 -6.69 20.97 -22.52
CA LEU A 482 -6.41 21.69 -23.77
C LEU A 482 -6.70 20.81 -25.00
N GLY A 483 -6.31 19.53 -24.91
CA GLY A 483 -6.49 18.55 -25.95
C GLY A 483 -7.96 18.27 -26.26
N ARG A 484 -8.82 18.09 -25.25
CA ARG A 484 -10.26 17.88 -25.45
C ARG A 484 -10.95 19.04 -26.14
N VAL A 485 -10.58 20.28 -25.81
CA VAL A 485 -11.11 21.50 -26.44
C VAL A 485 -10.56 21.70 -27.86
N GLY A 486 -9.51 20.99 -28.25
CA GLY A 486 -8.92 21.05 -29.59
C GLY A 486 -7.74 22.00 -29.73
N ARG A 487 -7.25 22.55 -28.60
CA ARG A 487 -6.04 23.39 -28.54
C ARG A 487 -4.78 22.53 -28.53
N LEU A 488 -4.61 21.70 -29.58
CA LEU A 488 -3.53 20.71 -29.66
C LEU A 488 -2.13 21.34 -29.68
N ASP A 489 -1.98 22.50 -30.33
CA ASP A 489 -0.70 23.22 -30.39
C ASP A 489 -0.28 23.75 -29.02
N ASP A 490 -1.24 24.24 -28.23
CA ASP A 490 -1.01 24.69 -26.86
C ASP A 490 -0.67 23.52 -25.94
N ALA A 491 -1.37 22.38 -26.11
CA ALA A 491 -1.07 21.16 -25.38
C ALA A 491 0.34 20.65 -25.69
N ASN A 492 0.75 20.66 -26.96
CA ASN A 492 2.09 20.25 -27.38
C ASN A 492 3.17 21.25 -26.93
N THR A 493 2.86 22.54 -26.91
CA THR A 493 3.73 23.60 -26.36
C THR A 493 3.94 23.41 -24.86
N LEU A 494 2.87 23.11 -24.11
CA LEU A 494 2.97 22.82 -22.67
C LEU A 494 3.89 21.63 -22.38
N ILE A 495 3.83 20.57 -23.20
CA ILE A 495 4.71 19.39 -23.07
C ILE A 495 6.16 19.72 -23.39
N ARG A 496 6.42 20.60 -24.35
CA ARG A 496 7.78 21.02 -24.71
C ARG A 496 8.40 21.89 -23.63
N ASP A 497 7.60 22.78 -23.04
CA ASP A 497 8.07 23.83 -22.14
C ASP A 497 8.11 23.39 -20.67
N MET A 498 7.53 22.22 -20.33
CA MET A 498 7.53 21.70 -18.96
C MET A 498 8.96 21.35 -18.46
N PRO A 499 9.27 21.59 -17.18
CA PRO A 499 10.61 21.35 -16.62
C PRO A 499 10.89 19.87 -16.29
N LEU A 500 9.91 18.99 -16.52
CA LEU A 500 9.95 17.56 -16.18
C LEU A 500 9.95 16.71 -17.46
N GLN A 501 10.52 15.50 -17.38
CA GLN A 501 10.41 14.55 -18.50
C GLN A 501 8.98 14.00 -18.59
N PRO A 502 8.28 14.15 -19.74
CA PRO A 502 6.90 13.71 -19.86
C PRO A 502 6.78 12.18 -19.76
N ASP A 503 5.75 11.70 -19.07
CA ASP A 503 5.50 10.28 -18.87
C ASP A 503 4.35 9.76 -19.77
N ALA A 504 3.96 8.51 -19.51
CA ALA A 504 2.88 7.86 -20.24
C ALA A 504 1.52 8.56 -20.10
N ALA A 505 1.25 9.22 -18.98
CA ALA A 505 -0.02 9.91 -18.76
C ALA A 505 -0.10 11.16 -19.65
N VAL A 506 0.99 11.93 -19.72
CA VAL A 506 1.07 13.14 -20.54
C VAL A 506 0.92 12.83 -22.03
N TYR A 507 1.71 11.90 -22.57
CA TYR A 507 1.59 11.53 -23.99
C TYR A 507 0.29 10.77 -24.29
N GLY A 508 -0.23 10.01 -23.32
CA GLY A 508 -1.54 9.35 -23.43
C GLY A 508 -2.69 10.33 -23.58
N ALA A 509 -2.68 11.42 -22.80
CA ALA A 509 -3.65 12.52 -22.91
C ALA A 509 -3.56 13.20 -24.28
N LEU A 510 -2.36 13.55 -24.74
CA LEU A 510 -2.14 14.15 -26.06
C LEU A 510 -2.64 13.23 -27.18
N LEU A 511 -2.30 11.94 -27.12
CA LEU A 511 -2.73 10.96 -28.11
C LEU A 511 -4.26 10.82 -28.17
N SER A 512 -4.91 10.80 -27.00
CA SER A 512 -6.37 10.78 -26.92
C SER A 512 -6.98 12.00 -27.61
N ALA A 513 -6.44 13.19 -27.36
CA ALA A 513 -6.87 14.42 -28.01
C ALA A 513 -6.67 14.41 -29.53
N CYS A 514 -5.50 13.95 -29.99
CA CYS A 514 -5.21 13.79 -31.42
C CYS A 514 -6.20 12.85 -32.12
N LYS A 515 -6.65 11.79 -31.43
CA LYS A 515 -7.66 10.88 -31.94
C LYS A 515 -9.03 11.57 -32.09
N ILE A 516 -9.43 12.37 -31.11
CA ILE A 516 -10.71 13.13 -31.13
C ILE A 516 -10.72 14.11 -32.30
N HIS A 517 -9.65 14.90 -32.42
CA HIS A 517 -9.54 15.98 -33.43
C HIS A 517 -8.91 15.52 -34.75
N ARG A 518 -8.71 14.21 -34.93
CA ARG A 518 -8.17 13.56 -36.15
C ARG A 518 -6.80 14.12 -36.60
N ASN A 519 -5.96 14.56 -35.66
CA ASN A 519 -4.58 14.97 -35.95
C ASN A 519 -3.66 13.73 -35.98
N ILE A 520 -3.52 13.14 -37.16
CA ILE A 520 -2.79 11.87 -37.36
C ILE A 520 -1.29 12.03 -37.09
N GLU A 521 -0.69 13.15 -37.53
CA GLU A 521 0.76 13.37 -37.43
C GLU A 521 1.21 13.46 -35.96
N LEU A 522 0.57 14.35 -35.19
CA LEU A 522 0.88 14.52 -33.77
C LEU A 522 0.52 13.27 -32.96
N GLY A 523 -0.57 12.58 -33.33
CA GLY A 523 -0.95 11.31 -32.70
C GLY A 523 0.08 10.19 -32.94
N LEU A 524 0.64 10.06 -34.15
CA LEU A 524 1.70 9.09 -34.43
C LEU A 524 2.97 9.41 -33.62
N ALA A 525 3.35 10.68 -33.54
CA ALA A 525 4.49 11.12 -32.73
C ALA A 525 4.29 10.79 -31.24
N ALA A 526 3.11 11.08 -30.67
CA ALA A 526 2.78 10.75 -29.28
C ALA A 526 2.78 9.24 -29.02
N ALA A 527 2.19 8.44 -29.92
CA ALA A 527 2.17 6.99 -29.79
C ALA A 527 3.58 6.36 -29.87
N GLN A 528 4.46 6.91 -30.70
CA GLN A 528 5.86 6.50 -30.77
C GLN A 528 6.61 6.83 -29.48
N LYS A 529 6.37 8.03 -28.90
CA LYS A 529 6.95 8.43 -27.61
C LYS A 529 6.52 7.52 -26.46
N LEU A 530 5.24 7.13 -26.41
CA LEU A 530 4.77 6.13 -25.44
C LEU A 530 5.55 4.81 -25.54
N LEU A 531 5.77 4.32 -26.76
CA LEU A 531 6.51 3.08 -26.98
C LEU A 531 8.01 3.21 -26.62
N GLU A 532 8.60 4.39 -26.78
CA GLU A 532 9.97 4.69 -26.34
C GLU A 532 10.09 4.69 -24.81
N LEU A 533 9.06 5.16 -24.10
CA LEU A 533 9.01 5.21 -22.63
C LEU A 533 8.90 3.81 -22.01
N ASP A 534 8.00 2.98 -22.52
CA ASP A 534 7.87 1.58 -22.10
C ASP A 534 7.72 0.64 -23.31
N PRO A 535 8.84 0.06 -23.79
CA PRO A 535 8.81 -0.87 -24.91
C PRO A 535 8.10 -2.19 -24.61
N ASP A 536 7.79 -2.49 -23.34
CA ASP A 536 7.19 -3.76 -22.94
C ASP A 536 5.68 -3.62 -22.60
N ASP A 537 5.10 -2.43 -22.73
CA ASP A 537 3.66 -2.21 -22.62
C ASP A 537 2.92 -2.59 -23.91
N ALA A 538 2.09 -3.64 -23.83
CA ALA A 538 1.30 -4.13 -24.97
C ALA A 538 0.23 -3.12 -25.45
N GLY A 539 -0.24 -2.24 -24.57
CA GLY A 539 -1.22 -1.19 -24.86
C GLY A 539 -0.66 -0.13 -25.80
N PHE A 540 0.61 0.26 -25.66
CA PHE A 540 1.24 1.25 -26.54
C PHE A 540 1.36 0.76 -27.99
N TYR A 541 1.69 -0.51 -28.18
CA TYR A 541 1.62 -1.13 -29.52
C TYR A 541 0.22 -1.10 -30.11
N VAL A 542 -0.82 -1.34 -29.29
CA VAL A 542 -2.22 -1.28 -29.75
C VAL A 542 -2.60 0.14 -30.14
N LEU A 543 -2.21 1.14 -29.34
CA LEU A 543 -2.45 2.55 -29.61
C LEU A 543 -1.76 3.00 -30.91
N LEU A 544 -0.49 2.65 -31.10
CA LEU A 544 0.25 2.93 -32.33
C LEU A 544 -0.38 2.23 -33.55
N SER A 545 -0.79 0.96 -33.39
CA SER A 545 -1.50 0.22 -34.44
C SER A 545 -2.83 0.88 -34.82
N ASN A 546 -3.59 1.38 -33.84
CA ASN A 546 -4.84 2.10 -34.09
C ASN A 546 -4.60 3.43 -34.83
N MET A 547 -3.50 4.14 -34.54
CA MET A 547 -3.14 5.35 -35.28
C MET A 547 -2.77 5.04 -36.73
N TYR A 548 -1.97 4.00 -36.98
CA TYR A 548 -1.68 3.55 -38.34
C TYR A 548 -2.95 3.14 -39.10
N ALA A 549 -3.86 2.43 -38.46
CA ALA A 549 -5.15 2.06 -39.06
C ALA A 549 -5.98 3.31 -39.41
N SER A 550 -6.03 4.30 -38.51
CA SER A 550 -6.74 5.56 -38.74
C SER A 550 -6.13 6.37 -39.90
N ALA A 551 -4.83 6.19 -40.17
CA ALA A 551 -4.12 6.78 -41.31
C ALA A 551 -4.22 5.96 -42.61
N GLY A 552 -4.89 4.80 -42.60
CA GLY A 552 -4.92 3.87 -43.73
C GLY A 552 -3.60 3.14 -44.00
N ASN A 553 -2.62 3.22 -43.09
CA ASN A 553 -1.31 2.58 -43.23
C ASN A 553 -1.34 1.14 -42.69
N TRP A 554 -1.88 0.22 -43.48
CA TRP A 554 -2.00 -1.20 -43.11
C TRP A 554 -0.64 -1.91 -42.94
N ASN A 555 0.40 -1.46 -43.64
CA ASN A 555 1.75 -1.96 -43.44
C ASN A 555 2.25 -1.66 -42.02
N GLY A 556 2.02 -0.44 -41.52
CA GLY A 556 2.32 -0.05 -40.13
C GLY A 556 1.54 -0.86 -39.10
N VAL A 557 0.26 -1.13 -39.37
CA VAL A 557 -0.59 -2.02 -38.55
C VAL A 557 0.00 -3.42 -38.47
N GLN A 558 0.44 -3.98 -39.61
CA GLN A 558 1.03 -5.32 -39.65
C GLN A 558 2.36 -5.37 -38.89
N MET A 559 3.25 -4.40 -39.12
CA MET A 559 4.55 -4.33 -38.44
C MET A 559 4.41 -4.26 -36.91
N THR A 560 3.55 -3.36 -36.42
CA THR A 560 3.28 -3.23 -34.96
C THR A 560 2.74 -4.51 -34.34
N ARG A 561 1.83 -5.22 -35.04
CA ARG A 561 1.29 -6.52 -34.60
C ARG A 561 2.31 -7.65 -34.63
N VAL A 562 3.27 -7.60 -35.55
CA VAL A 562 4.40 -8.56 -35.58
C VAL A 562 5.32 -8.30 -34.40
N SER A 563 5.71 -7.05 -34.15
CA SER A 563 6.56 -6.67 -33.01
C SER A 563 5.95 -7.05 -31.65
N LEU A 564 4.64 -6.85 -31.47
CA LEU A 564 3.94 -7.27 -30.26
C LEU A 564 4.04 -8.79 -30.04
N ARG A 565 3.88 -9.58 -31.11
CA ARG A 565 3.96 -11.05 -31.07
C ARG A 565 5.37 -11.57 -30.86
N THR A 566 6.38 -10.99 -31.51
CA THR A 566 7.78 -11.42 -31.37
C THR A 566 8.32 -11.17 -29.96
N LYS A 567 7.81 -10.15 -29.27
CA LYS A 567 8.10 -9.89 -27.85
C LYS A 567 7.29 -10.77 -26.87
N GLY A 568 6.34 -11.57 -27.35
CA GLY A 568 5.48 -12.40 -26.49
C GLY A 568 4.47 -11.60 -25.64
N LEU A 569 4.26 -10.32 -25.95
CA LEU A 569 3.33 -9.46 -25.24
C LEU A 569 1.88 -9.81 -25.60
N LYS A 570 0.96 -9.68 -24.64
CA LYS A 570 -0.47 -9.97 -24.84
C LYS A 570 -1.32 -8.73 -24.59
N LYS A 571 -2.21 -8.42 -25.55
CA LYS A 571 -3.21 -7.36 -25.40
C LYS A 571 -4.19 -7.71 -24.27
N ILE A 572 -4.55 -6.69 -23.49
CA ILE A 572 -5.63 -6.79 -22.50
C ILE A 572 -6.98 -6.85 -23.23
N PRO A 573 -7.80 -7.91 -23.03
CA PRO A 573 -9.12 -7.99 -23.63
C PRO A 573 -10.06 -6.95 -23.01
N GLY A 574 -10.92 -6.36 -23.84
CA GLY A 574 -12.01 -5.51 -23.38
C GLY A 574 -13.16 -6.34 -22.83
N TYR A 575 -13.63 -6.02 -21.64
CA TYR A 575 -14.78 -6.63 -21.00
C TYR A 575 -15.65 -5.59 -20.31
N SER A 576 -16.93 -5.88 -20.21
CA SER A 576 -17.89 -5.10 -19.43
C SER A 576 -18.50 -5.98 -18.34
N SER A 577 -18.79 -5.40 -17.18
CA SER A 577 -19.44 -6.12 -16.09
C SER A 577 -20.66 -5.39 -15.56
N ALA A 578 -21.63 -6.15 -15.06
CA ALA A 578 -22.85 -5.65 -14.43
C ALA A 578 -23.15 -6.45 -13.16
N GLU A 579 -23.58 -5.76 -12.10
CA GLU A 579 -24.01 -6.40 -10.85
C GLU A 579 -25.52 -6.64 -10.87
N ILE A 580 -25.94 -7.91 -10.75
CA ILE A 580 -27.35 -8.31 -10.69
C ILE A 580 -27.50 -9.29 -9.53
N ASP A 581 -28.52 -9.06 -8.69
CA ASP A 581 -28.79 -9.88 -7.50
C ASP A 581 -27.58 -10.09 -6.56
N GLY A 582 -26.67 -9.12 -6.51
CA GLY A 582 -25.47 -9.13 -5.69
C GLY A 582 -24.30 -9.92 -6.28
N GLU A 583 -24.40 -10.42 -7.52
CA GLU A 583 -23.32 -11.06 -8.27
C GLU A 583 -22.86 -10.19 -9.44
N VAL A 584 -21.54 -10.08 -9.62
CA VAL A 584 -20.93 -9.38 -10.76
C VAL A 584 -20.77 -10.35 -11.92
N HIS A 585 -21.44 -10.07 -13.04
CA HIS A 585 -21.36 -10.82 -14.29
C HIS A 585 -20.49 -10.10 -15.31
N THR A 586 -19.55 -10.80 -15.94
CA THR A 586 -18.58 -10.23 -16.89
C THR A 586 -18.80 -10.76 -18.30
N PHE A 587 -18.76 -9.84 -19.27
CA PHE A 587 -18.98 -10.10 -20.69
C PHE A 587 -17.75 -9.69 -21.50
N MET A 588 -17.27 -10.58 -22.36
CA MET A 588 -16.20 -10.33 -23.30
C MET A 588 -16.73 -10.51 -24.73
N ALA A 589 -16.30 -9.65 -25.65
CA ALA A 589 -16.67 -9.79 -27.05
C ALA A 589 -16.19 -11.16 -27.59
N GLY A 590 -17.10 -11.89 -28.24
CA GLY A 590 -16.83 -13.23 -28.79
C GLY A 590 -16.86 -14.38 -27.78
N ASN A 591 -16.90 -14.12 -26.47
CA ASN A 591 -17.07 -15.17 -25.47
C ASN A 591 -18.55 -15.56 -25.35
N LYS A 592 -18.84 -16.87 -25.41
CA LYS A 592 -20.20 -17.43 -25.34
C LYS A 592 -20.45 -18.30 -24.11
N ASP A 593 -19.52 -18.30 -23.15
CA ASP A 593 -19.49 -19.19 -21.98
C ASP A 593 -20.53 -18.80 -20.91
N HIS A 594 -21.14 -17.62 -21.02
CA HIS A 594 -22.16 -17.19 -20.09
C HIS A 594 -23.44 -18.03 -20.24
N ILE A 595 -23.97 -18.56 -19.12
CA ILE A 595 -25.12 -19.48 -19.12
C ILE A 595 -26.35 -18.92 -19.85
N HIS A 596 -26.56 -17.61 -19.78
CA HIS A 596 -27.67 -16.91 -20.45
C HIS A 596 -27.35 -16.38 -21.86
N TYR A 597 -26.17 -16.65 -22.41
CA TYR A 597 -25.71 -16.08 -23.69
C TYR A 597 -26.72 -16.22 -24.85
N PRO A 598 -27.37 -17.39 -25.09
CA PRO A 598 -28.33 -17.52 -26.19
C PRO A 598 -29.52 -16.55 -26.07
N HIS A 599 -30.01 -16.34 -24.84
CA HIS A 599 -31.11 -15.42 -24.55
C HIS A 599 -30.67 -13.96 -24.70
N ILE A 600 -29.48 -13.63 -24.18
CA ILE A 600 -28.88 -12.29 -24.30
C ILE A 600 -28.68 -11.94 -25.77
N SER A 601 -28.07 -12.82 -26.56
CA SER A 601 -27.79 -12.58 -27.97
C SER A 601 -29.07 -12.39 -28.79
N LYS A 602 -30.10 -13.23 -28.55
CA LYS A 602 -31.40 -13.08 -29.23
C LYS A 602 -32.08 -11.76 -28.88
N PHE A 603 -32.11 -11.39 -27.60
CA PHE A 603 -32.69 -10.13 -27.16
C PHE A 603 -31.92 -8.92 -27.69
N LEU A 604 -30.59 -8.98 -27.68
CA LEU A 604 -29.73 -7.94 -28.20
C LEU A 604 -30.00 -7.68 -29.69
N LYS A 605 -30.15 -8.73 -30.51
CA LYS A 605 -30.54 -8.56 -31.92
C LYS A 605 -31.86 -7.81 -32.07
N SER A 606 -32.88 -8.20 -31.31
CA SER A 606 -34.17 -7.49 -31.32
C SER A 606 -34.05 -6.04 -30.85
N LEU A 607 -33.20 -5.78 -29.86
CA LEU A 607 -32.95 -4.43 -29.33
C LEU A 607 -32.25 -3.55 -30.37
N ILE A 608 -31.24 -4.08 -31.06
CA ILE A 608 -30.54 -3.38 -32.13
C ILE A 608 -31.49 -3.04 -33.28
N THR A 609 -32.32 -3.98 -33.74
CA THR A 609 -33.33 -3.69 -34.77
C THR A 609 -34.29 -2.57 -34.34
N LYS A 610 -34.66 -2.52 -33.05
CA LYS A 610 -35.53 -1.46 -32.52
C LYS A 610 -34.87 -0.08 -32.58
N ILE A 611 -33.59 0.02 -32.22
CA ILE A 611 -32.88 1.30 -32.25
C ILE A 611 -32.49 1.72 -33.68
N GLU A 612 -32.23 0.78 -34.58
CA GLU A 612 -32.01 1.06 -36.01
C GLU A 612 -33.27 1.69 -36.63
N ALA A 613 -34.45 1.16 -36.31
CA ALA A 613 -35.72 1.77 -36.71
C ALA A 613 -35.95 3.18 -36.13
N ALA A 614 -35.24 3.54 -35.05
CA ALA A 614 -35.23 4.87 -34.45
C ALA A 614 -34.12 5.79 -35.00
N GLY A 615 -33.32 5.32 -35.96
CA GLY A 615 -32.26 6.09 -36.63
C GLY A 615 -30.84 5.85 -36.11
N TYR A 616 -30.59 4.81 -35.31
CA TYR A 616 -29.23 4.40 -34.97
C TYR A 616 -28.56 3.73 -36.18
N GLU A 617 -27.35 4.18 -36.52
CA GLU A 617 -26.49 3.53 -37.53
C GLU A 617 -25.18 3.05 -36.87
N PRO A 618 -24.77 1.78 -37.08
CA PRO A 618 -23.51 1.28 -36.57
C PRO A 618 -22.29 2.02 -37.13
N ASP A 619 -21.44 2.56 -36.26
CA ASP A 619 -20.21 3.27 -36.66
C ASP A 619 -19.05 2.30 -36.91
N THR A 620 -18.89 1.87 -38.17
CA THR A 620 -17.84 0.91 -38.58
C THR A 620 -16.42 1.47 -38.47
N ALA A 621 -16.23 2.79 -38.35
CA ALA A 621 -14.92 3.40 -38.17
C ALA A 621 -14.30 3.07 -36.79
N CYS A 622 -15.12 2.59 -35.84
CA CYS A 622 -14.66 2.10 -34.54
C CYS A 622 -13.86 0.79 -34.62
N ILE A 623 -13.87 0.08 -35.76
CA ILE A 623 -13.21 -1.22 -35.94
C ILE A 623 -11.90 -1.06 -36.72
N TYR A 624 -10.76 -1.13 -36.02
CA TYR A 624 -9.41 -1.06 -36.59
C TYR A 624 -8.92 -2.40 -37.17
N GLN A 625 -9.83 -3.20 -37.71
CA GLN A 625 -9.53 -4.46 -38.39
C GLN A 625 -9.86 -4.33 -39.87
N ASP A 626 -8.95 -4.81 -40.72
CA ASP A 626 -9.15 -4.88 -42.16
C ASP A 626 -10.04 -6.08 -42.49
N VAL A 627 -11.34 -5.89 -42.30
CA VAL A 627 -12.40 -6.89 -42.55
C VAL A 627 -13.56 -6.21 -43.28
N PRO A 628 -14.37 -6.95 -44.04
CA PRO A 628 -15.55 -6.40 -44.72
C PRO A 628 -16.51 -5.70 -43.75
N ASP A 629 -17.24 -4.69 -44.21
CA ASP A 629 -18.12 -3.90 -43.35
C ASP A 629 -19.22 -4.72 -42.67
N ASP A 630 -19.71 -5.78 -43.30
CA ASP A 630 -20.67 -6.71 -42.67
C ASP A 630 -20.05 -7.45 -41.47
N THR A 631 -18.76 -7.77 -41.56
CA THR A 631 -18.01 -8.34 -40.43
C THR A 631 -17.79 -7.31 -39.34
N LYS A 632 -17.49 -6.04 -39.70
CA LYS A 632 -17.38 -4.95 -38.71
C LYS A 632 -18.71 -4.75 -37.96
N ARG A 633 -19.84 -4.77 -38.67
CA ARG A 633 -21.18 -4.67 -38.07
C ARG A 633 -21.45 -5.82 -37.09
N ASP A 634 -21.09 -7.06 -37.45
CA ASP A 634 -21.24 -8.20 -36.54
C ASP A 634 -20.35 -8.08 -35.30
N ILE A 635 -19.12 -7.58 -35.43
CA ILE A 635 -18.24 -7.30 -34.29
C ILE A 635 -18.86 -6.25 -33.36
N LEU A 636 -19.35 -5.13 -33.93
CA LEU A 636 -19.99 -4.05 -33.16
C LEU A 636 -21.25 -4.51 -32.43
N LEU A 637 -22.03 -5.42 -33.04
CA LEU A 637 -23.20 -6.03 -32.40
C LEU A 637 -22.79 -6.76 -31.12
N HIS A 638 -21.66 -7.45 -31.12
CA HIS A 638 -21.19 -8.29 -30.02
C HIS A 638 -20.19 -7.61 -29.07
N HIS A 639 -20.12 -6.27 -29.09
CA HIS A 639 -19.36 -5.52 -28.09
C HIS A 639 -19.87 -5.83 -26.67
N SER A 640 -18.93 -5.92 -25.72
CA SER A 640 -19.20 -6.32 -24.33
C SER A 640 -20.23 -5.43 -23.63
N GLU A 641 -20.26 -4.15 -23.97
CA GLU A 641 -21.12 -3.12 -23.42
C GLU A 641 -22.58 -3.43 -23.78
N LYS A 642 -22.85 -3.69 -25.06
CA LYS A 642 -24.18 -4.05 -25.57
C LYS A 642 -24.68 -5.37 -24.97
N LEU A 643 -23.79 -6.36 -24.81
CA LEU A 643 -24.10 -7.61 -24.14
C LEU A 643 -24.49 -7.38 -22.66
N ALA A 644 -23.71 -6.56 -21.94
CA ALA A 644 -24.00 -6.21 -20.55
C ALA A 644 -25.30 -5.41 -20.39
N ILE A 645 -25.60 -4.46 -21.30
CA ILE A 645 -26.87 -3.73 -21.34
C ILE A 645 -28.02 -4.70 -21.56
N ALA A 646 -27.93 -5.56 -22.59
CA ALA A 646 -28.95 -6.54 -22.90
C ALA A 646 -29.22 -7.49 -21.72
N PHE A 647 -28.16 -7.98 -21.08
CA PHE A 647 -28.28 -8.80 -19.87
C PHE A 647 -28.95 -8.04 -18.72
N GLY A 648 -28.50 -6.82 -18.44
CA GLY A 648 -29.10 -5.96 -17.43
C GLY A 648 -30.60 -5.73 -17.65
N LEU A 649 -31.00 -5.42 -18.88
CA LEU A 649 -32.40 -5.20 -19.24
C LEU A 649 -33.25 -6.47 -19.09
N LEU A 650 -32.71 -7.64 -19.45
CA LEU A 650 -33.41 -8.92 -19.35
C LEU A 650 -33.63 -9.38 -17.90
N MET A 651 -32.63 -9.18 -17.04
CA MET A 651 -32.63 -9.75 -15.69
C MET A 651 -33.24 -8.82 -14.63
N THR A 652 -33.53 -7.56 -14.96
CA THR A 652 -34.02 -6.58 -13.99
C THR A 652 -35.37 -6.00 -14.37
N LYS A 653 -36.18 -5.68 -13.36
CA LYS A 653 -37.52 -5.11 -13.54
C LYS A 653 -37.48 -3.75 -14.27
N PRO A 654 -38.54 -3.41 -15.04
CA PRO A 654 -38.70 -2.08 -15.62
C PRO A 654 -38.51 -0.96 -14.57
N GLY A 655 -37.90 0.15 -14.98
CA GLY A 655 -37.58 1.28 -14.10
C GLY A 655 -36.28 1.14 -13.30
N THR A 656 -35.65 -0.04 -13.22
CA THR A 656 -34.35 -0.21 -12.56
C THR A 656 -33.24 0.47 -13.40
N THR A 657 -32.36 1.28 -12.80
CA THR A 657 -31.16 1.80 -13.47
C THR A 657 -30.18 0.66 -13.78
N ILE A 658 -29.71 0.57 -15.03
CA ILE A 658 -28.68 -0.40 -15.44
C ILE A 658 -27.30 0.19 -15.19
N ARG A 659 -26.42 -0.51 -14.48
CA ARG A 659 -25.04 -0.07 -14.19
C ARG A 659 -24.02 -1.01 -14.80
N ILE A 660 -23.10 -0.46 -15.56
CA ILE A 660 -22.08 -1.22 -16.29
C ILE A 660 -20.71 -0.60 -16.05
N MET A 661 -19.74 -1.47 -15.80
CA MET A 661 -18.33 -1.12 -15.68
C MET A 661 -17.59 -1.63 -16.89
N LYS A 662 -16.81 -0.77 -17.54
CA LYS A 662 -15.96 -1.11 -18.68
C LYS A 662 -14.50 -0.92 -18.28
N ASN A 663 -13.67 -1.92 -18.56
CA ASN A 663 -12.23 -1.88 -18.25
C ASN A 663 -11.37 -1.06 -19.23
N LEU A 664 -11.99 -0.55 -20.31
CA LEU A 664 -11.38 0.27 -21.36
C LEU A 664 -12.29 1.47 -21.62
N ARG A 665 -11.82 2.45 -22.39
CA ARG A 665 -12.68 3.52 -22.89
C ARG A 665 -13.81 2.95 -23.78
N ILE A 666 -15.04 3.44 -23.61
CA ILE A 666 -16.16 3.08 -24.48
C ILE A 666 -15.90 3.57 -25.91
N CYS A 667 -16.32 2.83 -26.94
CA CYS A 667 -16.21 3.29 -28.32
C CYS A 667 -17.40 4.17 -28.72
N ASN A 668 -17.23 5.01 -29.75
CA ASN A 668 -18.28 5.93 -30.22
C ASN A 668 -19.58 5.20 -30.56
N ASP A 669 -19.47 4.05 -31.24
CA ASP A 669 -20.63 3.21 -31.57
C ASP A 669 -21.41 2.76 -30.31
N CYS A 670 -20.72 2.23 -29.29
CA CYS A 670 -21.38 1.79 -28.06
C CYS A 670 -21.97 2.96 -27.27
N HIS A 671 -21.30 4.11 -27.26
CA HIS A 671 -21.81 5.33 -26.64
C HIS A 671 -23.12 5.78 -27.32
N THR A 672 -23.13 5.88 -28.65
CA THR A 672 -24.32 6.24 -29.44
C THR A 672 -25.42 5.20 -29.27
N ALA A 673 -25.11 3.90 -29.38
CA ALA A 673 -26.09 2.85 -29.16
C ALA A 673 -26.74 2.95 -27.78
N SER A 674 -25.97 3.27 -26.72
CA SER A 674 -26.48 3.41 -25.36
C SER A 674 -27.48 4.57 -25.23
N LYS A 675 -27.25 5.70 -25.93
CA LYS A 675 -28.23 6.80 -26.06
C LYS A 675 -29.56 6.28 -26.62
N TYR A 676 -29.52 5.67 -27.81
CA TYR A 676 -30.74 5.16 -28.45
C TYR A 676 -31.44 4.07 -27.63
N ILE A 677 -30.68 3.17 -27.00
CA ILE A 677 -31.24 2.14 -26.13
C ILE A 677 -31.96 2.79 -24.95
N SER A 678 -31.33 3.75 -24.25
CA SER A 678 -31.95 4.43 -23.09
C SER A 678 -33.30 5.05 -23.44
N ASN A 679 -33.40 5.69 -24.61
CA ASN A 679 -34.65 6.25 -25.12
C ASN A 679 -35.67 5.14 -25.49
N ALA A 680 -35.23 4.13 -26.22
CA ALA A 680 -36.10 3.05 -26.70
C ALA A 680 -36.68 2.18 -25.58
N VAL A 681 -36.00 2.06 -24.44
CA VAL A 681 -36.46 1.27 -23.28
C VAL A 681 -37.02 2.12 -22.14
N GLY A 682 -36.86 3.44 -22.17
CA GLY A 682 -37.29 4.36 -21.11
C GLY A 682 -36.59 4.08 -19.77
N ARG A 683 -35.31 3.74 -19.79
CA ARG A 683 -34.52 3.40 -18.59
C ARG A 683 -33.17 4.11 -18.62
N GLU A 684 -32.75 4.55 -17.45
CA GLU A 684 -31.40 5.08 -17.25
C GLU A 684 -30.36 3.96 -17.34
N ILE A 685 -29.30 4.22 -18.10
CA ILE A 685 -28.14 3.34 -18.23
C ILE A 685 -26.92 4.14 -17.82
N ILE A 686 -26.17 3.64 -16.85
CA ILE A 686 -24.94 4.24 -16.36
C ILE A 686 -23.79 3.34 -16.78
N ILE A 687 -22.85 3.88 -17.56
CA ILE A 687 -21.62 3.18 -17.95
C ILE A 687 -20.42 3.94 -17.41
N LYS A 688 -19.62 3.30 -16.57
CA LYS A 688 -18.29 3.81 -16.21
C LYS A 688 -17.24 3.20 -17.14
N ASP A 689 -16.48 4.04 -17.80
CA ASP A 689 -15.26 3.64 -18.48
C ASP A 689 -14.01 3.94 -17.63
N THR A 690 -12.82 3.88 -18.22
CA THR A 690 -11.57 4.13 -17.48
C THR A 690 -11.43 5.55 -16.96
N ASN A 691 -12.20 6.51 -17.49
CA ASN A 691 -12.01 7.93 -17.24
C ASN A 691 -13.20 8.56 -16.53
N ARG A 692 -14.43 8.18 -16.87
CA ARG A 692 -15.65 8.84 -16.36
C ARG A 692 -16.89 7.95 -16.40
N PHE A 693 -17.96 8.47 -15.81
CA PHE A 693 -19.32 7.98 -16.00
C PHE A 693 -20.01 8.67 -17.18
N HIS A 694 -20.79 7.85 -17.87
CA HIS A 694 -21.75 8.23 -18.89
C HIS A 694 -23.13 7.84 -18.39
N HIS A 695 -23.96 8.84 -18.06
CA HIS A 695 -25.34 8.63 -17.63
C HIS A 695 -26.25 8.85 -18.83
N PHE A 696 -26.75 7.77 -19.41
CA PHE A 696 -27.66 7.77 -20.56
C PHE A 696 -29.10 7.76 -20.07
N LYS A 697 -29.84 8.82 -20.40
CA LYS A 697 -31.24 8.98 -20.05
C LYS A 697 -31.98 9.70 -21.16
N ASP A 698 -33.11 9.14 -21.59
CA ASP A 698 -33.99 9.73 -22.61
C ASP A 698 -33.25 10.12 -23.91
N GLY A 699 -32.25 9.34 -24.31
CA GLY A 699 -31.48 9.59 -25.53
C GLY A 699 -30.30 10.55 -25.38
N VAL A 700 -30.07 11.10 -24.19
CA VAL A 700 -28.98 12.05 -23.90
C VAL A 700 -27.98 11.41 -22.96
N CYS A 701 -26.70 11.78 -23.09
CA CYS A 701 -25.64 11.39 -22.15
C CYS A 701 -25.21 12.59 -21.31
N SER A 702 -24.92 12.38 -20.03
CA SER A 702 -24.39 13.43 -19.13
C SER A 702 -23.07 14.06 -19.58
N CYS A 703 -22.35 13.45 -20.53
CA CYS A 703 -21.15 14.04 -21.10
C CYS A 703 -21.42 15.10 -22.17
N ASN A 704 -22.67 15.26 -22.64
CA ASN A 704 -23.02 16.15 -23.76
C ASN A 704 -22.17 15.91 -25.02
N ASP A 705 -21.80 14.65 -25.27
CA ASP A 705 -20.87 14.23 -26.34
C ASP A 705 -19.46 14.86 -26.27
N TYR A 706 -19.11 15.47 -25.12
CA TYR A 706 -17.79 15.98 -24.77
C TYR A 706 -17.10 14.98 -23.83
N TRP A 707 -16.35 14.01 -24.37
CA TRP A 707 -15.69 12.97 -23.56
C TRP A 707 -14.41 12.41 -24.17
#